data_AF-A0A4Q4XQB3-F1
#
_entry.id   AF-A0A4Q4XQB3-F1
#
_cell.length_a   1.000
_cell.length_b   1.000
_cell.length_c   1.000
_cell.angle_alpha   90.00
_cell.angle_beta   90.00
_cell.angle_gamma   90.00
#
_symmetry.space_group_name_H-M   'P 1'
#
loop_
_entity.id
_entity.type
_entity.pdbx_description
1 polymer ?
#
loop_
_entity_poly.entity_id
_entity_poly.type
_entity_poly.pdbx_seq_one_letter_code
_entity_poly.pdbx_strand_id
1 'polypeptide(L)'
;MTSLTLFPVPVAYAAYIIIPLVAHLPVAYTNAYGGYFAITKRLHIVTYQNFQKYGPVVRQAPNRLVFNTLRAKYPSILNALDKDQHRRKRKFVGQALTERSMRAFEPTMTAQINVFLRLLLASCESGSFANMTERCQRLGVDIVGHLAFGYPFNTQISEAFRFMLAGIDGMSWRINTYMQFPPLSGFEYVLARLGKRQVLKFGDAVTTMIKTRKAQPKDAHHDLYSIVADHIGKGQDGLYYGELWPEAILFIMAGGSTTATAMSALFFYLSRNPDCYANLATEIRSTFGSGSEICSGPKLNGCKYLRACIDEGLRMSPPSLTTLWREQDAGDRSDEPFVVDGHVIPRGTQVGVSLYSLLHNEEYFPDPFQFRPERWLDVADGSASADTDEQKAARATMRKAFIPFIIGDRSCAGKQMAYMEASLTIARTLWYFDFEAAPGKAGEVGAGQLGRTDGRGRPGEFQLEDIFVAAHQGPNLVFRKRGDFWRELEFTGILSSVLKTRIQQIPELYSLGQEGVPLDRLAANLGKVLVSWAYSDMEYVRLKVLLVGKGAREHSLAWKLAQSPSVNHVYVVPGNGGTSVLDNVSNIRSVEPNDYTTLVALAKDLGVGLVVAGPDDAVVDGIEGYFRGSGIPCFAPSKEAAEIEGSKAYAKGFMQKYNIPTANYQAFTNYDDAQRYLETVDGAQVVIKVDGLAAGKGVILPTSQAEAQQALREIMVDKTFGLAGRSVVIEEYLEGDEISLLTFTDGTTFKSLPPAQDHKRILDGNKGPNTGGMGVYSPLPFVTPEQMQEIERVIIQPTFNGFRAEGRPFTGMLFTGIMMTAKGPKVLEYNARFGDPETQTMMMLLVPECDLAGILLACCKGKLDTVSIPVLPGFGCNVVVAAGGYPESYSKGDIITMTLWPYGVQVFHAGTERDKNGQLKTAGGRVFAVAAYAPSLEEAVSLAYKGVDSIQFKGMFYRKDIASRALGGC
;
A
#
# COMPACT_ATOMS: atom_id res chain seq x y z
N MET A 1 27.08 9.69 7.42
CA MET A 1 26.74 9.82 8.86
C MET A 1 25.47 10.64 8.96
N THR A 2 24.31 9.99 9.03
CA THR A 2 23.02 10.52 9.56
C THR A 2 21.94 9.45 9.38
N SER A 3 22.11 8.35 10.11
CA SER A 3 20.99 7.49 10.52
C SER A 3 20.70 7.87 11.97
N LEU A 4 20.00 8.99 12.16
CA LEU A 4 19.47 9.39 13.46
C LEU A 4 18.09 8.76 13.58
N THR A 5 18.15 7.52 14.02
CA THR A 5 17.14 6.75 14.75
C THR A 5 15.86 7.50 15.16
N LEU A 6 14.72 6.97 14.72
CA LEU A 6 13.40 7.13 15.36
C LEU A 6 13.41 6.49 16.77
N PHE A 7 14.10 7.14 17.70
CA PHE A 7 13.92 6.94 19.13
C PHE A 7 13.19 8.16 19.69
N PRO A 8 12.48 8.04 20.82
CA PRO A 8 12.38 9.16 21.73
C PRO A 8 13.83 9.52 22.10
N VAL A 9 14.29 10.68 21.63
CA VAL A 9 15.59 11.27 21.97
C VAL A 9 15.95 11.12 23.46
N PRO A 10 15.03 11.13 24.45
CA PRO A 10 15.38 10.95 25.85
C PRO A 10 15.92 9.56 26.23
N VAL A 11 15.55 8.46 25.57
CA VAL A 11 15.96 7.09 25.99
C VAL A 11 17.36 6.75 25.48
N ALA A 12 17.65 7.11 24.23
CA ALA A 12 18.99 7.00 23.68
C ALA A 12 19.94 7.95 24.44
N TYR A 13 19.51 9.17 24.80
CA TYR A 13 20.29 10.08 25.65
C TYR A 13 20.46 9.57 27.08
N ALA A 14 19.43 9.03 27.73
CA ALA A 14 19.57 8.47 29.07
C ALA A 14 20.51 7.26 29.09
N ALA A 15 20.45 6.38 28.08
CA ALA A 15 21.39 5.28 27.94
C ALA A 15 22.81 5.76 27.56
N TYR A 16 22.94 6.75 26.66
CA TYR A 16 24.25 7.33 26.30
C TYR A 16 24.88 8.19 27.39
N ILE A 17 24.11 8.73 28.35
CA ILE A 17 24.62 9.57 29.44
C ILE A 17 24.83 8.76 30.71
N ILE A 18 23.95 7.81 31.04
CA ILE A 18 24.06 7.02 32.28
C ILE A 18 25.12 5.92 32.14
N ILE A 19 25.38 5.39 30.94
CA ILE A 19 26.24 4.20 30.76
C ILE A 19 27.75 4.51 30.68
N PRO A 20 28.24 5.60 30.07
CA PRO A 20 29.68 5.92 30.11
C PRO A 20 30.17 6.24 31.53
N LEU A 21 29.30 6.74 32.40
CA LEU A 21 29.57 6.93 33.83
C LEU A 21 29.79 5.61 34.59
N VAL A 22 29.36 4.47 34.03
CA VAL A 22 29.46 3.13 34.63
C VAL A 22 30.59 2.29 34.00
N ALA A 23 31.22 2.76 32.90
CA ALA A 23 32.26 2.05 32.17
C ALA A 23 33.62 1.91 32.91
N HIS A 24 33.79 2.57 34.06
CA HIS A 24 35.03 2.59 34.83
C HIS A 24 35.00 1.78 36.16
N LEU A 25 33.97 0.96 36.40
CA LEU A 25 33.83 0.06 37.57
C LEU A 25 33.27 -1.32 37.11
N PRO A 26 33.24 -2.39 37.93
CA PRO A 26 33.38 -3.79 37.49
C PRO A 26 32.13 -4.39 36.79
N VAL A 27 31.73 -3.83 35.65
CA VAL A 27 30.62 -4.29 34.79
C VAL A 27 30.83 -5.73 34.30
N ALA A 28 32.08 -6.16 34.14
CA ALA A 28 32.46 -7.54 33.77
C ALA A 28 31.89 -8.61 34.72
N TYR A 29 31.54 -8.23 35.95
CA TYR A 29 30.94 -9.09 36.95
C TYR A 29 29.45 -8.79 37.17
N THR A 30 28.72 -8.33 36.14
CA THR A 30 27.25 -8.13 36.19
C THR A 30 26.58 -8.52 34.88
N ASN A 31 25.25 -8.72 34.90
CA ASN A 31 24.45 -8.88 33.66
C ASN A 31 24.47 -7.64 32.76
N ALA A 32 24.93 -6.48 33.27
CA ALA A 32 25.06 -5.26 32.49
C ALA A 32 26.13 -5.38 31.38
N TYR A 33 27.08 -6.31 31.48
CA TYR A 33 28.05 -6.59 30.40
C TYR A 33 27.34 -7.09 29.13
N GLY A 34 26.54 -8.15 29.25
CA GLY A 34 25.75 -8.68 28.14
C GLY A 34 24.72 -7.66 27.62
N GLY A 35 24.08 -6.94 28.54
CA GLY A 35 23.14 -5.85 28.21
C GLY A 35 23.78 -4.72 27.40
N TYR A 36 24.96 -4.24 27.80
CA TYR A 36 25.70 -3.20 27.10
C TYR A 36 25.97 -3.60 25.65
N PHE A 37 26.57 -4.78 25.45
CA PHE A 37 26.90 -5.21 24.09
C PHE A 37 25.68 -5.58 23.25
N ALA A 38 24.57 -6.00 23.86
CA ALA A 38 23.29 -6.16 23.16
C ALA A 38 22.70 -4.81 22.73
N ILE A 39 22.71 -3.80 23.61
CA ILE A 39 22.27 -2.42 23.31
C ILE A 39 23.09 -1.86 22.14
N THR A 40 24.42 -2.05 22.17
CA THR A 40 25.32 -1.60 21.10
C THR A 40 25.36 -2.54 19.90
N LYS A 41 24.55 -3.61 19.88
CA LYS A 41 24.43 -4.58 18.77
C LYS A 41 25.75 -5.29 18.39
N ARG A 42 26.60 -5.59 19.38
CA ARG A 42 27.98 -6.13 19.23
C ARG A 42 28.26 -7.38 20.08
N LEU A 43 27.26 -7.96 20.72
CA LEU A 43 27.47 -9.10 21.62
C LEU A 43 28.09 -10.32 20.91
N HIS A 44 27.65 -10.66 19.69
CA HIS A 44 28.25 -11.73 18.87
C HIS A 44 29.76 -11.56 18.62
N ILE A 45 30.22 -10.35 18.27
CA ILE A 45 31.63 -10.05 18.02
C ILE A 45 32.45 -10.24 19.30
N VAL A 46 31.97 -9.67 20.41
CA VAL A 46 32.65 -9.73 21.70
C VAL A 46 32.69 -11.18 22.21
N THR A 47 31.63 -11.94 21.97
CA THR A 47 31.56 -13.35 22.31
C THR A 47 32.58 -14.17 21.51
N TYR A 48 32.68 -13.93 20.20
CA TYR A 48 33.70 -14.55 19.35
C TYR A 48 35.12 -14.23 19.85
N GLN A 49 35.41 -12.96 20.13
CA GLN A 49 36.70 -12.52 20.69
C GLN A 49 37.01 -13.18 22.04
N ASN A 50 35.99 -13.37 22.89
CA ASN A 50 36.16 -14.05 24.16
C ASN A 50 36.44 -15.55 23.99
N PHE A 51 35.81 -16.24 23.03
CA PHE A 51 36.14 -17.64 22.73
C PHE A 51 37.59 -17.79 22.26
N GLN A 52 38.06 -16.86 21.42
CA GLN A 52 39.45 -16.83 20.96
C GLN A 52 40.44 -16.61 22.13
N LYS A 53 40.06 -15.79 23.12
CA LYS A 53 40.94 -15.44 24.24
C LYS A 53 40.91 -16.45 25.39
N TYR A 54 39.75 -17.01 25.71
CA TYR A 54 39.53 -17.79 26.93
C TYR A 54 39.19 -19.26 26.68
N GLY A 55 39.09 -19.69 25.41
CA GLY A 55 38.79 -21.07 25.04
C GLY A 55 37.29 -21.34 24.85
N PRO A 56 36.90 -22.62 24.67
CA PRO A 56 35.59 -23.04 24.14
C PRO A 56 34.43 -22.85 25.11
N VAL A 57 34.68 -22.46 26.37
CA VAL A 57 33.66 -22.21 27.38
C VAL A 57 33.89 -20.83 27.98
N VAL A 58 32.98 -19.90 27.70
CA VAL A 58 33.07 -18.51 28.17
C VAL A 58 31.88 -18.18 29.05
N ARG A 59 32.15 -17.60 30.22
CA ARG A 59 31.14 -17.04 31.12
C ARG A 59 30.86 -15.58 30.76
N GLN A 60 29.68 -15.29 30.20
CA GLN A 60 29.30 -13.93 29.79
C GLN A 60 28.82 -13.01 30.94
N ALA A 61 28.57 -13.56 32.14
CA ALA A 61 28.09 -12.79 33.30
C ALA A 61 28.33 -13.57 34.62
N PRO A 62 28.41 -12.87 35.77
CA PRO A 62 28.73 -13.44 37.09
C PRO A 62 27.71 -14.48 37.56
N ASN A 63 26.49 -14.52 37.04
CA ASN A 63 25.42 -15.44 37.45
C ASN A 63 24.55 -15.79 36.24
N ARG A 64 24.97 -16.78 35.45
CA ARG A 64 24.03 -17.51 34.58
C ARG A 64 23.80 -18.91 35.13
N LEU A 65 23.12 -18.89 36.29
CA LEU A 65 22.42 -19.95 36.99
C LEU A 65 21.21 -19.25 37.68
N VAL A 66 20.03 -19.32 37.04
CA VAL A 66 18.64 -18.94 37.46
C VAL A 66 18.28 -17.47 37.78
N PHE A 67 17.50 -16.80 36.91
CA PHE A 67 16.02 -16.71 36.93
C PHE A 67 15.47 -15.98 35.69
N ASN A 68 14.27 -16.41 35.33
CA ASN A 68 13.53 -16.22 34.08
C ASN A 68 12.99 -14.79 33.88
N THR A 69 13.26 -14.19 32.72
CA THR A 69 12.47 -13.04 32.24
C THR A 69 12.23 -13.16 30.75
N LEU A 70 11.19 -13.91 30.43
CA LEU A 70 10.05 -13.47 29.63
C LEU A 70 9.18 -14.72 29.53
N ARG A 71 8.53 -15.13 30.63
CA ARG A 71 7.41 -16.07 30.52
C ARG A 71 6.34 -15.33 29.72
N ALA A 72 6.37 -15.51 28.40
CA ALA A 72 5.34 -14.98 27.54
C ALA A 72 4.01 -15.50 28.09
N LYS A 73 3.09 -14.57 28.39
CA LYS A 73 1.73 -14.92 28.85
C LYS A 73 1.09 -15.97 27.93
N TYR A 74 1.46 -15.95 26.66
CA TYR A 74 1.19 -16.97 25.66
C TYR A 74 2.50 -17.35 24.95
N PRO A 75 3.13 -18.49 25.27
CA PRO A 75 4.37 -18.92 24.63
C PRO A 75 4.11 -19.33 23.17
N SER A 76 5.06 -19.00 22.30
CA SER A 76 5.10 -19.46 20.91
C SER A 76 5.94 -20.73 20.79
N ILE A 77 5.98 -21.33 19.59
CA ILE A 77 6.86 -22.47 19.31
C ILE A 77 8.34 -22.19 19.60
N LEU A 78 8.77 -20.93 19.55
CA LEU A 78 10.17 -20.55 19.77
C LEU A 78 10.57 -20.53 21.26
N ASN A 79 9.66 -20.14 22.15
CA ASN A 79 9.97 -19.87 23.56
C ASN A 79 9.22 -20.77 24.55
N ALA A 80 8.45 -21.76 24.07
CA ALA A 80 7.84 -22.79 24.92
C ALA A 80 8.91 -23.65 25.62
N LEU A 81 8.98 -23.51 26.95
CA LEU A 81 9.89 -24.30 27.81
C LEU A 81 9.38 -25.74 27.96
N ASP A 82 8.08 -25.90 28.21
CA ASP A 82 7.39 -27.18 28.38
C ASP A 82 7.47 -28.02 27.09
N LYS A 83 8.00 -29.23 27.21
CA LYS A 83 8.24 -30.12 26.05
C LYS A 83 6.94 -30.54 25.36
N ASP A 84 5.86 -30.78 26.10
CA ASP A 84 4.59 -31.23 25.55
C ASP A 84 3.84 -30.10 24.83
N GLN A 85 3.85 -28.89 25.41
CA GLN A 85 3.34 -27.68 24.77
C GLN A 85 4.09 -27.38 23.47
N HIS A 86 5.43 -27.47 23.50
CA HIS A 86 6.25 -27.29 22.30
C HIS A 86 5.91 -28.35 21.24
N ARG A 87 5.88 -29.63 21.62
CA ARG A 87 5.56 -30.76 20.72
C ARG A 87 4.19 -30.56 20.06
N ARG A 88 3.18 -30.16 20.83
CA ARG A 88 1.83 -29.86 20.33
C ARG A 88 1.84 -28.72 19.31
N LYS A 89 2.46 -27.58 19.63
CA LYS A 89 2.55 -26.43 18.71
C LYS A 89 3.31 -26.81 17.43
N ARG A 90 4.43 -27.50 17.55
CA ARG A 90 5.24 -27.99 16.42
C ARG A 90 4.44 -28.90 15.49
N LYS A 91 3.59 -29.77 16.02
CA LYS A 91 2.73 -30.66 15.24
C LYS A 91 1.81 -29.90 14.29
N PHE A 92 1.25 -28.75 14.70
CA PHE A 92 0.30 -27.99 13.87
C PHE A 92 1.00 -26.96 13.00
N VAL A 93 1.86 -26.14 13.61
CA VAL A 93 2.59 -25.08 12.90
C VAL A 93 3.54 -25.65 11.85
N GLY A 94 4.18 -26.78 12.14
CA GLY A 94 5.10 -27.45 11.22
C GLY A 94 4.45 -27.99 9.95
N GLN A 95 3.13 -28.23 9.93
CA GLN A 95 2.43 -28.75 8.75
C GLN A 95 2.47 -27.76 7.58
N ALA A 96 2.35 -26.47 7.89
CA ALA A 96 2.45 -25.37 6.92
C ALA A 96 3.85 -25.18 6.33
N LEU A 97 4.86 -25.86 6.87
CA LEU A 97 6.26 -25.72 6.47
C LEU A 97 6.84 -27.06 6.00
N THR A 98 5.99 -28.06 5.75
CA THR A 98 6.38 -29.32 5.12
C THR A 98 6.76 -29.12 3.66
N GLU A 99 7.59 -29.99 3.12
CA GLU A 99 7.97 -29.95 1.69
C GLU A 99 6.75 -30.01 0.75
N ARG A 100 5.70 -30.76 1.13
CA ARG A 100 4.43 -30.81 0.39
C ARG A 100 3.72 -29.45 0.40
N SER A 101 3.63 -28.80 1.56
CA SER A 101 2.99 -27.48 1.68
C SER A 101 3.79 -26.40 0.97
N MET A 102 5.13 -26.44 1.06
CA MET A 102 6.01 -25.51 0.35
C MET A 102 5.88 -25.62 -1.17
N ARG A 103 5.78 -26.84 -1.73
CA ARG A 103 5.48 -27.03 -3.17
C ARG A 103 4.14 -26.42 -3.58
N ALA A 104 3.11 -26.56 -2.74
CA ALA A 104 1.80 -25.95 -3.02
C ALA A 104 1.82 -24.41 -2.90
N PHE A 105 2.70 -23.86 -2.05
CA PHE A 105 2.88 -22.42 -1.86
C PHE A 105 3.82 -21.77 -2.88
N GLU A 106 4.67 -22.55 -3.54
CA GLU A 106 5.66 -22.08 -4.51
C GLU A 106 5.09 -21.13 -5.58
N PRO A 107 3.92 -21.34 -6.19
CA PRO A 107 3.39 -20.40 -7.18
C PRO A 107 3.20 -18.98 -6.62
N THR A 108 2.75 -18.86 -5.37
CA THR A 108 2.61 -17.58 -4.68
C THR A 108 3.96 -16.95 -4.38
N MET A 109 4.94 -17.76 -3.94
CA MET A 109 6.31 -17.31 -3.74
C MET A 109 6.94 -16.78 -5.03
N THR A 110 6.81 -17.54 -6.14
CA THR A 110 7.31 -17.17 -7.46
C THR A 110 6.66 -15.88 -7.97
N ALA A 111 5.38 -15.66 -7.71
CA ALA A 111 4.71 -14.40 -8.04
C ALA A 111 5.35 -13.20 -7.33
N GLN A 112 5.68 -13.33 -6.04
CA GLN A 112 6.37 -12.27 -5.29
C GLN A 112 7.82 -12.07 -5.74
N ILE A 113 8.53 -13.15 -6.09
CA ILE A 113 9.87 -13.07 -6.68
C ILE A 113 9.83 -12.37 -8.05
N ASN A 114 8.79 -12.58 -8.86
CA ASN A 114 8.65 -11.86 -10.13
C ASN A 114 8.47 -10.35 -9.93
N VAL A 115 7.76 -9.92 -8.86
CA VAL A 115 7.69 -8.50 -8.49
C VAL A 115 9.09 -7.97 -8.12
N PHE A 116 9.84 -8.72 -7.31
CA PHE A 116 11.22 -8.38 -6.95
C PHE A 116 12.12 -8.22 -8.19
N LEU A 117 12.09 -9.17 -9.13
CA LEU A 117 12.88 -9.15 -10.35
C LEU A 117 12.50 -7.97 -11.26
N ARG A 118 11.21 -7.61 -11.35
CA ARG A 118 10.75 -6.42 -12.08
C ARG A 118 11.25 -5.13 -11.45
N LEU A 119 11.37 -5.06 -10.12
CA LEU A 119 11.96 -3.92 -9.42
C LEU A 119 13.48 -3.82 -9.64
N LEU A 120 14.16 -4.96 -9.82
CA LEU A 120 15.57 -4.96 -10.24
C LEU A 120 15.72 -4.50 -11.70
N LEU A 121 14.85 -4.98 -12.61
CA LEU A 121 14.81 -4.52 -14.00
C LEU A 121 14.63 -2.99 -14.10
N ALA A 122 13.71 -2.45 -13.30
CA ALA A 122 13.50 -1.01 -13.16
C ALA A 122 14.75 -0.25 -12.69
N SER A 123 15.54 -0.86 -11.80
CA SER A 123 16.80 -0.28 -11.33
C SER A 123 17.85 -0.28 -12.45
N CYS A 124 17.89 -1.33 -13.29
CA CYS A 124 18.72 -1.36 -14.51
C CYS A 124 18.39 -0.22 -15.48
N GLU A 125 17.09 0.04 -15.70
CA GLU A 125 16.61 1.04 -16.67
C GLU A 125 16.88 2.48 -16.24
N SER A 126 16.87 2.73 -14.94
CA SER A 126 17.20 4.04 -14.36
C SER A 126 18.71 4.26 -14.18
N GLY A 127 19.53 3.22 -14.33
CA GLY A 127 20.96 3.27 -13.96
C GLY A 127 21.21 3.44 -12.46
N SER A 128 20.19 3.24 -11.61
CA SER A 128 20.30 3.34 -10.17
C SER A 128 20.76 2.02 -9.54
N PHE A 129 21.41 2.10 -8.38
CA PHE A 129 21.72 0.91 -7.59
C PHE A 129 20.51 0.48 -6.75
N ALA A 130 20.37 -0.82 -6.53
CA ALA A 130 19.38 -1.39 -5.62
C ALA A 130 19.99 -1.65 -4.25
N ASN A 131 19.35 -1.14 -3.18
CA ASN A 131 19.67 -1.51 -1.80
C ASN A 131 19.09 -2.89 -1.50
N MET A 132 19.94 -3.91 -1.43
CA MET A 132 19.49 -5.29 -1.29
C MET A 132 18.91 -5.60 0.09
N THR A 133 19.30 -4.88 1.15
CA THR A 133 18.62 -5.00 2.44
C THR A 133 17.13 -4.67 2.28
N GLU A 134 16.80 -3.52 1.69
CA GLU A 134 15.41 -3.10 1.53
C GLU A 134 14.64 -4.01 0.58
N ARG A 135 15.24 -4.41 -0.55
CA ARG A 135 14.60 -5.25 -1.55
C ARG A 135 14.30 -6.64 -0.99
N CYS A 136 15.28 -7.27 -0.33
CA CYS A 136 15.12 -8.60 0.25
C CYS A 136 14.16 -8.58 1.45
N GLN A 137 14.20 -7.55 2.31
CA GLN A 137 13.27 -7.43 3.44
C GLN A 137 11.82 -7.29 2.99
N ARG A 138 11.57 -6.49 1.96
CA ARG A 138 10.23 -6.33 1.38
C ARG A 138 9.73 -7.63 0.74
N LEU A 139 10.59 -8.32 -0.01
CA LEU A 139 10.27 -9.63 -0.60
C LEU A 139 9.91 -10.65 0.49
N GLY A 140 10.75 -10.81 1.51
CA GLY A 140 10.53 -11.79 2.58
C GLY A 140 9.25 -11.51 3.37
N VAL A 141 8.95 -10.24 3.69
CA VAL A 141 7.72 -9.88 4.39
C VAL A 141 6.46 -10.11 3.54
N ASP A 142 6.51 -9.82 2.24
CA ASP A 142 5.37 -10.08 1.37
C ASP A 142 5.11 -11.59 1.20
N ILE A 143 6.17 -12.39 1.02
CA ILE A 143 6.07 -13.85 0.95
C ILE A 143 5.48 -14.42 2.25
N VAL A 144 5.99 -14.02 3.41
CA VAL A 144 5.51 -14.57 4.68
C VAL A 144 4.09 -14.10 5.03
N GLY A 145 3.68 -12.91 4.62
CA GLY A 145 2.30 -12.44 4.76
C GLY A 145 1.30 -13.34 4.03
N HIS A 146 1.66 -13.75 2.81
CA HIS A 146 0.89 -14.74 2.05
C HIS A 146 0.94 -16.12 2.69
N LEU A 147 2.11 -16.60 3.13
CA LEU A 147 2.22 -17.92 3.73
C LEU A 147 1.47 -18.02 5.06
N ALA A 148 1.46 -16.96 5.87
CA ALA A 148 0.84 -17.00 7.18
C ALA A 148 -0.69 -16.90 7.09
N PHE A 149 -1.21 -15.90 6.36
CA PHE A 149 -2.64 -15.58 6.36
C PHE A 149 -3.17 -15.18 4.98
N GLY A 150 -2.50 -15.57 3.89
CA GLY A 150 -2.94 -15.22 2.54
C GLY A 150 -2.98 -13.71 2.29
N TYR A 151 -2.28 -12.91 3.10
CA TYR A 151 -2.46 -11.47 3.16
C TYR A 151 -1.38 -10.73 2.38
N PRO A 152 -1.76 -9.92 1.37
CA PRO A 152 -0.81 -9.18 0.55
C PRO A 152 -0.39 -7.87 1.23
N PHE A 153 0.74 -7.85 1.94
CA PHE A 153 1.28 -6.61 2.48
C PHE A 153 1.79 -5.64 1.40
N ASN A 154 2.14 -6.16 0.22
CA ASN A 154 2.59 -5.40 -0.95
C ASN A 154 3.74 -4.41 -0.65
N THR A 155 4.58 -4.68 0.35
CA THR A 155 5.68 -3.79 0.79
C THR A 155 6.70 -3.53 -0.31
N GLN A 156 6.82 -4.43 -1.29
CA GLN A 156 7.67 -4.26 -2.46
C GLN A 156 7.27 -3.05 -3.32
N ILE A 157 5.96 -2.81 -3.49
CA ILE A 157 5.41 -1.80 -4.42
C ILE A 157 4.62 -0.67 -3.72
N SER A 158 4.15 -0.92 -2.50
CA SER A 158 3.35 0.00 -1.68
C SER A 158 4.09 0.38 -0.40
N GLU A 159 3.84 1.60 0.08
CA GLU A 159 4.42 2.12 1.32
C GLU A 159 3.57 1.78 2.55
N ALA A 160 2.31 1.37 2.35
CA ALA A 160 1.30 1.21 3.40
C ALA A 160 1.80 0.39 4.59
N PHE A 161 2.50 -0.72 4.32
CA PHE A 161 3.00 -1.65 5.33
C PHE A 161 4.52 -1.61 5.54
N ARG A 162 5.27 -0.70 4.88
CA ARG A 162 6.74 -0.61 5.04
C ARG A 162 7.17 -0.26 6.46
N PHE A 163 6.30 0.39 7.24
CA PHE A 163 6.54 0.66 8.66
C PHE A 163 6.73 -0.61 9.50
N MET A 164 6.22 -1.77 9.04
CA MET A 164 6.38 -3.03 9.76
C MET A 164 7.85 -3.47 9.83
N LEU A 165 8.66 -3.16 8.81
CA LEU A 165 10.08 -3.50 8.78
C LEU A 165 10.83 -2.85 9.96
N ALA A 166 10.66 -1.54 10.12
CA ALA A 166 11.21 -0.81 11.26
C ALA A 166 10.64 -1.30 12.61
N GLY A 167 9.35 -1.68 12.63
CA GLY A 167 8.71 -2.29 13.80
C GLY A 167 9.34 -3.63 14.21
N ILE A 168 9.66 -4.49 13.22
CA ILE A 168 10.30 -5.79 13.43
C ILE A 168 11.73 -5.62 13.96
N ASP A 169 12.51 -4.70 13.40
CA ASP A 169 13.88 -4.43 13.87
C ASP A 169 13.87 -3.89 15.30
N GLY A 170 12.97 -2.94 15.60
CA GLY A 170 12.80 -2.40 16.94
C GLY A 170 12.38 -3.46 17.95
N MET A 171 11.45 -4.35 17.57
CA MET A 171 11.02 -5.49 18.39
C MET A 171 12.17 -6.47 18.62
N SER A 172 12.93 -6.81 17.57
CA SER A 172 14.07 -7.72 17.63
C SER A 172 15.19 -7.19 18.52
N TRP A 173 15.48 -5.89 18.46
CA TRP A 173 16.47 -5.23 19.31
C TRP A 173 16.05 -5.26 20.79
N ARG A 174 14.78 -4.95 21.07
CA ARG A 174 14.20 -5.01 22.43
C ARG A 174 14.26 -6.42 23.00
N ILE A 175 13.80 -7.41 22.23
CA ILE A 175 13.82 -8.82 22.63
C ILE A 175 15.24 -9.25 22.98
N ASN A 176 16.22 -8.96 22.12
CA ASN A 176 17.62 -9.30 22.40
C ASN A 176 18.12 -8.59 23.68
N THR A 177 17.85 -7.29 23.82
CA THR A 177 18.28 -6.52 24.99
C THR A 177 17.69 -7.09 26.29
N TYR A 178 16.42 -7.47 26.31
CA TYR A 178 15.78 -8.06 27.49
C TYR A 178 16.25 -9.48 27.77
N MET A 179 16.55 -10.25 26.73
CA MET A 179 17.16 -11.57 26.88
C MET A 179 18.55 -11.49 27.53
N GLN A 180 19.34 -10.46 27.21
CA GLN A 180 20.70 -10.30 27.75
C GLN A 180 20.75 -9.54 29.08
N PHE A 181 19.81 -8.60 29.30
CA PHE A 181 19.68 -7.85 30.55
C PHE A 181 18.21 -7.74 31.01
N PRO A 182 17.69 -8.81 31.64
CA PRO A 182 16.36 -8.92 32.22
C PRO A 182 15.77 -7.70 32.92
N PRO A 183 16.50 -6.98 33.80
CA PRO A 183 15.92 -5.88 34.56
C PRO A 183 15.40 -4.74 33.68
N LEU A 184 15.91 -4.58 32.46
CA LEU A 184 15.40 -3.58 31.51
C LEU A 184 13.96 -3.80 31.09
N SER A 185 13.46 -5.05 31.16
CA SER A 185 12.05 -5.34 30.88
C SER A 185 11.09 -4.66 31.87
N GLY A 186 11.56 -4.30 33.08
CA GLY A 186 10.78 -3.52 34.05
C GLY A 186 10.45 -2.10 33.58
N PHE A 187 11.23 -1.57 32.62
CA PHE A 187 10.99 -0.26 31.99
C PHE A 187 10.07 -0.35 30.76
N GLU A 188 9.59 -1.54 30.40
CA GLU A 188 8.73 -1.78 29.23
C GLU A 188 7.47 -0.90 29.28
N TYR A 189 6.90 -0.63 30.46
CA TYR A 189 5.75 0.25 30.56
C TYR A 189 6.06 1.67 30.04
N VAL A 190 7.24 2.20 30.35
CA VAL A 190 7.68 3.53 29.91
C VAL A 190 8.03 3.51 28.42
N LEU A 191 8.74 2.48 27.95
CA LEU A 191 9.13 2.34 26.54
C LEU A 191 7.91 2.10 25.64
N ALA A 192 6.95 1.29 26.08
CA ALA A 192 5.68 1.05 25.38
C ALA A 192 4.80 2.30 25.33
N ARG A 193 4.89 3.20 26.32
CA ARG A 193 4.23 4.52 26.28
C ARG A 193 4.86 5.44 25.25
N LEU A 194 6.19 5.47 25.18
CA LEU A 194 6.94 6.31 24.24
C LEU A 194 6.82 5.84 22.78
N GLY A 195 6.70 4.52 22.54
CA GLY A 195 6.50 3.90 21.22
C GLY A 195 5.06 3.44 20.93
N LYS A 196 4.07 3.90 21.72
CA LYS A 196 2.70 3.36 21.73
C LYS A 196 2.06 3.35 20.35
N ARG A 197 2.31 4.39 19.55
CA ARG A 197 1.72 4.56 18.22
C ARG A 197 2.18 3.49 17.24
N GLN A 198 3.48 3.18 17.20
CA GLN A 198 4.04 2.17 16.30
C GLN A 198 3.64 0.76 16.73
N VAL A 199 3.61 0.48 18.04
CA VAL A 199 3.13 -0.79 18.59
C VAL A 199 1.65 -1.01 18.24
N LEU A 200 0.80 0.02 18.40
CA LEU A 200 -0.60 -0.04 17.99
C LEU A 200 -0.74 -0.20 16.48
N LYS A 201 0.04 0.52 15.66
CA LYS A 201 -0.03 0.41 14.20
C LYS A 201 0.38 -0.97 13.69
N PHE A 202 1.43 -1.56 14.26
CA PHE A 202 1.85 -2.93 13.96
C PHE A 202 0.79 -3.94 14.44
N GLY A 203 0.25 -3.73 15.64
CA GLY A 203 -0.81 -4.56 16.17
C GLY A 203 -2.11 -4.49 15.35
N ASP A 204 -2.48 -3.31 14.87
CA ASP A 204 -3.62 -3.10 13.97
C ASP A 204 -3.39 -3.83 12.65
N ALA A 205 -2.19 -3.76 12.07
CA ALA A 205 -1.87 -4.49 10.83
C ALA A 205 -2.01 -6.02 11.01
N VAL A 206 -1.47 -6.58 12.10
CA VAL A 206 -1.62 -8.01 12.42
C VAL A 206 -3.09 -8.35 12.69
N THR A 207 -3.83 -7.48 13.40
CA THR A 207 -5.28 -7.66 13.63
C THR A 207 -6.03 -7.70 12.31
N THR A 208 -5.79 -6.74 11.43
CA THR A 208 -6.44 -6.62 10.12
C THR A 208 -6.13 -7.84 9.28
N MET A 209 -4.85 -8.24 9.17
CA MET A 209 -4.45 -9.47 8.49
C MET A 209 -5.25 -10.68 8.96
N ILE A 210 -5.26 -10.92 10.28
CA ILE A 210 -5.98 -12.06 10.87
C ILE A 210 -7.49 -11.95 10.61
N LYS A 211 -8.09 -10.77 10.80
CA LYS A 211 -9.53 -10.54 10.59
C LYS A 211 -9.93 -10.73 9.13
N THR A 212 -9.21 -10.11 8.19
CA THR A 212 -9.44 -10.24 6.75
C THR A 212 -9.36 -11.69 6.33
N ARG A 213 -8.35 -12.42 6.82
CA ARG A 213 -8.22 -13.83 6.48
C ARG A 213 -9.34 -14.70 7.07
N LYS A 214 -9.73 -14.45 8.32
CA LYS A 214 -10.84 -15.14 8.98
C LYS A 214 -12.20 -14.90 8.32
N ALA A 215 -12.37 -13.78 7.61
CA ALA A 215 -13.60 -13.45 6.88
C ALA A 215 -13.75 -14.25 5.57
N GLN A 216 -12.68 -14.89 5.10
CA GLN A 216 -12.68 -15.71 3.89
C GLN A 216 -12.93 -17.20 4.22
N PRO A 217 -13.41 -18.00 3.26
CA PRO A 217 -13.45 -19.45 3.40
C PRO A 217 -12.09 -20.01 3.82
N LYS A 218 -12.09 -21.04 4.66
CA LYS A 218 -10.86 -21.68 5.15
C LYS A 218 -9.94 -22.10 4.01
N ASP A 219 -10.49 -22.67 2.94
CA ASP A 219 -9.70 -23.23 1.84
C ASP A 219 -9.38 -22.20 0.72
N ALA A 220 -9.67 -20.91 0.94
CA ALA A 220 -9.41 -19.85 -0.04
C ALA A 220 -7.92 -19.70 -0.40
N HIS A 221 -7.03 -20.02 0.55
CA HIS A 221 -5.59 -19.95 0.38
C HIS A 221 -4.92 -21.16 1.02
N HIS A 222 -3.80 -21.62 0.43
CA HIS A 222 -2.92 -22.61 1.06
C HIS A 222 -1.91 -21.90 1.98
N ASP A 223 -2.35 -21.57 3.19
CA ASP A 223 -1.61 -20.79 4.18
C ASP A 223 -1.64 -21.46 5.56
N LEU A 224 -0.88 -20.92 6.52
CA LEU A 224 -0.86 -21.42 7.90
C LEU A 224 -2.29 -21.46 8.47
N TYR A 225 -3.09 -20.41 8.24
CA TYR A 225 -4.47 -20.36 8.71
C TYR A 225 -5.32 -21.52 8.20
N SER A 226 -5.31 -21.83 6.90
CA SER A 226 -6.11 -22.93 6.34
C SER A 226 -5.71 -24.30 6.91
N ILE A 227 -4.44 -24.47 7.27
CA ILE A 227 -3.92 -25.70 7.88
C ILE A 227 -4.32 -25.80 9.35
N VAL A 228 -4.22 -24.71 10.12
CA VAL A 228 -4.50 -24.74 11.56
C VAL A 228 -5.96 -24.48 11.92
N ALA A 229 -6.79 -23.95 11.01
CA ALA A 229 -8.16 -23.50 11.30
C ALA A 229 -9.02 -24.56 12.00
N ASP A 230 -8.98 -25.82 11.56
CA ASP A 230 -9.74 -26.93 12.17
C ASP A 230 -9.25 -27.31 13.56
N HIS A 231 -8.07 -26.84 13.95
CA HIS A 231 -7.41 -27.13 15.21
C HIS A 231 -7.53 -25.96 16.19
N ILE A 232 -8.03 -24.79 15.76
CA ILE A 232 -8.24 -23.64 16.65
C ILE A 232 -9.47 -23.90 17.53
N GLY A 233 -9.32 -23.67 18.84
CA GLY A 233 -10.40 -23.81 19.81
C GLY A 233 -10.56 -25.22 20.42
N LYS A 234 -9.74 -26.19 20.01
CA LYS A 234 -9.80 -27.59 20.48
C LYS A 234 -8.99 -27.89 21.76
N GLY A 235 -8.50 -26.86 22.45
CA GLY A 235 -7.85 -27.03 23.75
C GLY A 235 -6.56 -27.86 23.69
N GLN A 236 -6.51 -28.99 24.42
CA GLN A 236 -5.35 -29.89 24.42
C GLN A 236 -5.10 -30.57 23.07
N ASP A 237 -6.16 -30.77 22.27
CA ASP A 237 -6.12 -31.41 20.94
C ASP A 237 -5.87 -30.42 19.78
N GLY A 238 -5.54 -29.14 20.08
CA GLY A 238 -5.39 -28.09 19.09
C GLY A 238 -4.61 -26.85 19.56
N LEU A 239 -4.88 -25.70 18.95
CA LEU A 239 -4.39 -24.37 19.35
C LEU A 239 -5.50 -23.59 20.06
N TYR A 240 -5.17 -22.86 21.12
CA TYR A 240 -6.11 -21.93 21.75
C TYR A 240 -6.27 -20.68 20.87
N TYR A 241 -7.45 -20.03 20.88
CA TYR A 241 -7.71 -18.82 20.09
C TYR A 241 -6.70 -17.69 20.37
N GLY A 242 -6.24 -17.54 21.62
CA GLY A 242 -5.23 -16.54 21.99
C GLY A 242 -3.82 -16.84 21.49
N GLU A 243 -3.55 -18.06 20.97
CA GLU A 243 -2.23 -18.46 20.48
C GLU A 243 -2.01 -18.10 19.01
N LEU A 244 -3.05 -17.75 18.24
CA LEU A 244 -2.89 -17.39 16.83
C LEU A 244 -2.07 -16.11 16.65
N TRP A 245 -2.27 -15.15 17.54
CA TRP A 245 -1.59 -13.86 17.56
C TRP A 245 -0.07 -13.94 17.75
N PRO A 246 0.44 -14.60 18.82
CA PRO A 246 1.88 -14.72 19.02
C PRO A 246 2.56 -15.58 17.93
N GLU A 247 1.88 -16.60 17.39
CA GLU A 247 2.43 -17.36 16.26
C GLU A 247 2.47 -16.50 14.98
N ALA A 248 1.45 -15.66 14.72
CA ALA A 248 1.43 -14.75 13.57
C ALA A 248 2.61 -13.76 13.57
N ILE A 249 2.88 -13.12 14.72
CA ILE A 249 4.01 -12.20 14.88
C ILE A 249 5.33 -12.95 14.66
N LEU A 250 5.47 -14.14 15.26
CA LEU A 250 6.66 -14.94 15.10
C LEU A 250 6.87 -15.34 13.64
N PHE A 251 5.83 -15.74 12.92
CA PHE A 251 5.91 -16.07 11.49
C PHE A 251 6.44 -14.88 10.69
N ILE A 252 5.83 -13.70 10.84
CA ILE A 252 6.23 -12.51 10.09
C ILE A 252 7.69 -12.16 10.35
N MET A 253 8.09 -12.12 11.63
CA MET A 253 9.45 -11.77 12.04
C MET A 253 10.48 -12.83 11.62
N ALA A 254 10.22 -14.10 11.92
CA ALA A 254 11.17 -15.18 11.70
C ALA A 254 11.25 -15.61 10.24
N GLY A 255 10.14 -15.61 9.49
CA GLY A 255 10.12 -16.03 8.08
C GLY A 255 10.58 -14.94 7.12
N GLY A 256 10.19 -13.68 7.35
CA GLY A 256 10.51 -12.58 6.44
C GLY A 256 11.95 -12.06 6.61
N SER A 257 12.29 -11.57 7.80
CA SER A 257 13.57 -10.88 8.01
C SER A 257 14.79 -11.82 7.96
N THR A 258 14.70 -13.05 8.47
CA THR A 258 15.87 -13.95 8.49
C THR A 258 16.29 -14.40 7.09
N THR A 259 15.31 -14.75 6.25
CA THR A 259 15.55 -15.13 4.85
C THR A 259 16.07 -13.94 4.05
N ALA A 260 15.55 -12.73 4.31
CA ALA A 260 16.05 -11.50 3.73
C ALA A 260 17.53 -11.24 4.07
N THR A 261 17.97 -11.50 5.30
CA THR A 261 19.38 -11.41 5.69
C THR A 261 20.25 -12.41 4.95
N ALA A 262 19.82 -13.67 4.86
CA ALA A 262 20.56 -14.69 4.13
C ALA A 262 20.74 -14.31 2.64
N MET A 263 19.68 -13.83 1.99
CA MET A 263 19.74 -13.37 0.60
C MET A 263 20.62 -12.13 0.46
N SER A 264 20.49 -11.14 1.34
CA SER A 264 21.31 -9.91 1.31
C SER A 264 22.79 -10.21 1.45
N ALA A 265 23.14 -11.10 2.38
CA ALA A 265 24.51 -11.57 2.57
C ALA A 265 25.03 -12.31 1.33
N LEU A 266 24.21 -13.18 0.73
CA LEU A 266 24.61 -13.91 -0.46
C LEU A 266 24.83 -12.97 -1.67
N PHE A 267 23.97 -11.97 -1.86
CA PHE A 267 24.18 -10.90 -2.84
C PHE A 267 25.49 -10.14 -2.57
N PHE A 268 25.82 -9.88 -1.30
CA PHE A 268 27.07 -9.23 -0.91
C PHE A 268 28.27 -10.09 -1.27
N TYR A 269 28.29 -11.37 -0.88
CA TYR A 269 29.44 -12.22 -1.12
C TYR A 269 29.63 -12.53 -2.61
N LEU A 270 28.57 -12.81 -3.36
CA LEU A 270 28.68 -13.05 -4.81
C LEU A 270 29.24 -11.84 -5.56
N SER A 271 28.81 -10.63 -5.20
CA SER A 271 29.30 -9.42 -5.86
C SER A 271 30.74 -9.03 -5.46
N ARG A 272 31.36 -9.73 -4.51
CA ARG A 272 32.72 -9.50 -3.99
C ARG A 272 33.67 -10.64 -4.33
N ASN A 273 33.14 -11.75 -4.85
CA ASN A 273 33.89 -12.95 -5.21
C ASN A 273 33.54 -13.34 -6.67
N PRO A 274 34.20 -12.71 -7.66
CA PRO A 274 33.87 -12.88 -9.08
C PRO A 274 33.96 -14.33 -9.57
N ASP A 275 34.90 -15.11 -9.04
CA ASP A 275 35.06 -16.53 -9.41
C ASP A 275 33.86 -17.36 -8.94
N CYS A 276 33.42 -17.16 -7.70
CA CYS A 276 32.22 -17.82 -7.18
C CYS A 276 30.97 -17.38 -7.94
N TYR A 277 30.87 -16.09 -8.26
CA TYR A 277 29.79 -15.57 -9.10
C TYR A 277 29.76 -16.26 -10.48
N ALA A 278 30.91 -16.35 -11.16
CA ALA A 278 31.03 -16.95 -12.48
C ALA A 278 30.68 -18.44 -12.47
N ASN A 279 31.16 -19.19 -11.47
CA ASN A 279 30.83 -20.60 -11.29
C ASN A 279 29.33 -20.81 -11.07
N LEU A 280 28.72 -20.01 -10.20
CA LEU A 280 27.29 -20.09 -9.92
C LEU A 280 26.44 -19.70 -11.14
N ALA A 281 26.78 -18.58 -11.79
CA ALA A 281 26.10 -18.14 -12.99
C ALA A 281 26.19 -19.19 -14.11
N THR A 282 27.35 -19.84 -14.27
CA THR A 282 27.54 -20.93 -15.23
C THR A 282 26.67 -22.13 -14.90
N GLU A 283 26.63 -22.59 -13.63
CA GLU A 283 25.77 -23.69 -13.20
C GLU A 283 24.29 -23.39 -13.52
N ILE A 284 23.78 -22.21 -13.14
CA ILE A 284 22.38 -21.85 -13.38
C ILE A 284 22.09 -21.75 -14.89
N ARG A 285 22.93 -21.03 -15.64
CA ARG A 285 22.69 -20.74 -17.07
C ARG A 285 22.88 -21.97 -17.98
N SER A 286 23.65 -22.97 -17.55
CA SER A 286 23.78 -24.24 -18.26
C SER A 286 22.72 -25.27 -17.87
N THR A 287 22.14 -25.15 -16.66
CA THR A 287 21.12 -26.08 -16.18
C THR A 287 19.74 -25.80 -16.77
N PHE A 288 19.34 -24.53 -16.86
CA PHE A 288 17.97 -24.14 -17.25
C PHE A 288 17.89 -23.59 -18.68
N GLY A 289 16.77 -23.85 -19.36
CA GLY A 289 16.51 -23.33 -20.71
C GLY A 289 15.81 -21.97 -20.73
N SER A 290 15.00 -21.67 -19.71
CA SER A 290 14.31 -20.40 -19.51
C SER A 290 14.23 -20.04 -18.03
N GLY A 291 13.90 -18.79 -17.73
CA GLY A 291 13.71 -18.38 -16.34
C GLY A 291 12.41 -18.94 -15.77
N SER A 292 11.40 -19.21 -16.61
CA SER A 292 10.17 -19.90 -16.20
C SER A 292 10.38 -21.37 -15.79
N GLU A 293 11.44 -22.04 -16.27
CA GLU A 293 11.80 -23.40 -15.84
C GLU A 293 12.39 -23.47 -14.42
N ILE A 294 12.81 -22.33 -13.85
CA ILE A 294 13.41 -22.28 -12.52
C ILE A 294 12.29 -22.33 -11.48
N CYS A 295 11.94 -23.56 -11.10
CA CYS A 295 10.97 -23.95 -10.08
C CYS A 295 11.59 -24.92 -9.06
N SER A 296 10.93 -25.13 -7.92
CA SER A 296 11.39 -26.11 -6.94
C SER A 296 11.26 -27.52 -7.51
N GLY A 297 12.26 -28.37 -7.23
CA GLY A 297 12.25 -29.75 -7.73
C GLY A 297 13.66 -30.30 -7.96
N PRO A 298 13.77 -31.51 -8.53
CA PRO A 298 15.04 -32.21 -8.71
C PRO A 298 16.08 -31.42 -9.50
N LYS A 299 15.66 -30.62 -10.49
CA LYS A 299 16.55 -29.81 -11.34
C LYS A 299 17.25 -28.71 -10.55
N LEU A 300 16.49 -27.89 -9.81
CA LEU A 300 17.05 -26.84 -8.94
C LEU A 300 17.80 -27.44 -7.73
N ASN A 301 17.32 -28.55 -7.17
CA ASN A 301 18.03 -29.26 -6.10
C ASN A 301 19.35 -29.90 -6.60
N GLY A 302 19.48 -30.11 -7.91
CA GLY A 302 20.70 -30.59 -8.56
C GLY A 302 21.79 -29.52 -8.72
N CYS A 303 21.46 -28.23 -8.54
CA CYS A 303 22.43 -27.13 -8.54
C CYS A 303 23.24 -27.14 -7.23
N LYS A 304 24.29 -27.98 -7.20
CA LYS A 304 25.13 -28.19 -6.01
C LYS A 304 25.91 -26.95 -5.63
N TYR A 305 26.35 -26.16 -6.61
CA TYR A 305 27.10 -24.93 -6.35
C TYR A 305 26.21 -23.81 -5.82
N LEU A 306 24.97 -23.68 -6.30
CA LEU A 306 23.94 -22.81 -5.70
C LEU A 306 23.74 -23.15 -4.24
N ARG A 307 23.56 -24.44 -3.94
CA ARG A 307 23.38 -24.91 -2.58
C ARG A 307 24.59 -24.58 -1.70
N ALA A 308 25.79 -24.80 -2.21
CA ALA A 308 27.04 -24.49 -1.54
C ALA A 308 27.19 -22.97 -1.26
N CYS A 309 26.80 -22.11 -2.21
CA CYS A 309 26.83 -20.66 -2.03
C CYS A 309 25.86 -20.21 -0.93
N ILE A 310 24.64 -20.77 -0.90
CA ILE A 310 23.66 -20.47 0.15
C ILE A 310 24.16 -20.94 1.52
N ASP A 311 24.69 -22.15 1.60
CA ASP A 311 25.20 -22.70 2.86
C ASP A 311 26.42 -21.90 3.36
N GLU A 312 27.32 -21.46 2.47
CA GLU A 312 28.44 -20.58 2.83
C GLU A 312 27.97 -19.18 3.27
N GLY A 313 26.96 -18.61 2.59
CA GLY A 313 26.36 -17.34 2.97
C GLY A 313 25.72 -17.40 4.36
N LEU A 314 24.98 -18.47 4.66
CA LEU A 314 24.40 -18.71 5.99
C LEU A 314 25.46 -18.94 7.07
N ARG A 315 26.59 -19.57 6.72
CA ARG A 315 27.71 -19.77 7.64
C ARG A 315 28.35 -18.43 8.01
N MET A 316 28.68 -17.61 7.02
CA MET A 316 29.35 -16.33 7.23
C MET A 316 28.44 -15.26 7.83
N SER A 317 27.16 -15.28 7.49
CA SER A 317 26.18 -14.30 7.93
C SER A 317 24.92 -14.98 8.47
N PRO A 318 25.03 -15.65 9.63
CA PRO A 318 23.87 -16.31 10.23
C PRO A 318 22.79 -15.26 10.58
N PRO A 319 21.55 -15.39 10.06
CA PRO A 319 20.49 -14.41 10.27
C PRO A 319 20.04 -14.21 11.73
N SER A 320 20.46 -15.07 12.65
CA SER A 320 20.28 -14.88 14.09
C SER A 320 21.63 -14.94 14.79
N LEU A 321 22.01 -13.81 15.38
CA LEU A 321 23.28 -13.65 16.09
C LEU A 321 23.13 -13.84 17.60
N THR A 322 21.93 -13.55 18.10
CA THR A 322 21.60 -13.62 19.52
C THR A 322 21.78 -15.03 20.06
N THR A 323 22.44 -15.15 21.22
CA THR A 323 22.54 -16.44 21.92
C THR A 323 21.16 -16.85 22.43
N LEU A 324 20.66 -17.96 21.89
CA LEU A 324 19.39 -18.54 22.26
C LEU A 324 19.57 -19.40 23.51
N TRP A 325 19.34 -18.81 24.67
CA TRP A 325 19.41 -19.49 25.96
C TRP A 325 18.45 -20.68 26.03
N ARG A 326 18.92 -21.78 26.62
CA ARG A 326 18.19 -23.03 26.87
C ARG A 326 18.35 -23.40 28.33
N GLU A 327 17.28 -23.87 28.95
CA GLU A 327 17.25 -24.33 30.32
C GLU A 327 16.63 -25.72 30.36
N GLN A 328 17.06 -26.56 31.31
CA GLN A 328 16.40 -27.84 31.55
C GLN A 328 14.93 -27.61 31.92
N ASP A 329 14.03 -28.42 31.37
CA ASP A 329 12.61 -28.33 31.68
C ASP A 329 12.38 -28.56 33.18
N ALA A 330 11.68 -27.64 33.85
CA ALA A 330 11.36 -27.76 35.26
C ALA A 330 10.49 -29.00 35.56
N GLY A 331 9.73 -29.48 34.56
CA GLY A 331 8.95 -30.71 34.61
C GLY A 331 9.76 -31.99 34.33
N ASP A 332 11.05 -31.89 34.00
CA ASP A 332 11.90 -33.05 33.73
C ASP A 332 12.17 -33.84 35.03
N ARG A 333 11.60 -35.05 35.09
CA ARG A 333 11.70 -36.00 36.21
C ARG A 333 12.82 -37.02 36.03
N SER A 334 13.66 -36.88 35.01
CA SER A 334 14.90 -37.65 34.99
C SER A 334 15.74 -37.23 36.20
N ASP A 335 16.11 -38.22 37.03
CA ASP A 335 17.06 -38.03 38.13
C ASP A 335 18.52 -37.98 37.62
N GLU A 336 18.71 -38.00 36.29
CA GLU A 336 20.01 -37.92 35.65
C GLU A 336 20.54 -36.46 35.62
N PRO A 337 21.83 -36.25 35.90
CA PRO A 337 22.44 -34.93 35.79
C PRO A 337 22.45 -34.47 34.32
N PHE A 338 22.06 -33.21 34.07
CA PHE A 338 22.17 -32.63 32.73
C PHE A 338 23.64 -32.33 32.43
N VAL A 339 24.25 -33.10 31.52
CA VAL A 339 25.67 -32.95 31.15
C VAL A 339 25.79 -32.35 29.75
N VAL A 340 26.60 -31.30 29.62
CA VAL A 340 26.95 -30.68 28.34
C VAL A 340 28.47 -30.60 28.23
N ASP A 341 29.04 -31.25 27.22
CA ASP A 341 30.49 -31.28 26.96
C ASP A 341 31.33 -31.68 28.20
N GLY A 342 30.89 -32.74 28.89
CA GLY A 342 31.54 -33.24 30.11
C GLY A 342 31.28 -32.40 31.37
N HIS A 343 30.55 -31.28 31.27
CA HIS A 343 30.20 -30.43 32.41
C HIS A 343 28.79 -30.71 32.92
N VAL A 344 28.65 -30.94 34.23
CA VAL A 344 27.34 -31.01 34.89
C VAL A 344 26.77 -29.61 34.99
N ILE A 345 25.59 -29.41 34.41
CA ILE A 345 24.87 -28.15 34.36
C ILE A 345 23.80 -28.15 35.47
N PRO A 346 23.91 -27.32 36.53
CA PRO A 346 22.93 -27.35 37.60
C PRO A 346 21.54 -26.92 37.14
N ARG A 347 20.49 -27.46 37.77
CA ARG A 347 19.09 -27.12 37.45
C ARG A 347 18.87 -25.61 37.51
N GLY A 348 18.19 -25.08 36.50
CA GLY A 348 17.95 -23.65 36.32
C GLY A 348 19.08 -22.86 35.63
N THR A 349 20.19 -23.50 35.22
CA THR A 349 21.16 -22.81 34.36
C THR A 349 20.71 -22.73 32.92
N GLN A 350 20.94 -21.53 32.38
CA GLN A 350 20.81 -21.25 30.97
C GLN A 350 22.12 -21.51 30.24
N VAL A 351 22.09 -22.44 29.30
CA VAL A 351 23.18 -22.76 28.38
C VAL A 351 22.79 -22.28 26.99
N GLY A 352 23.75 -21.76 26.24
CA GLY A 352 23.51 -21.27 24.89
C GLY A 352 24.76 -21.38 24.04
N VAL A 353 24.55 -21.51 22.72
CA VAL A 353 25.63 -21.56 21.73
C VAL A 353 25.61 -20.26 20.94
N SER A 354 26.77 -19.61 20.82
CA SER A 354 26.93 -18.47 19.93
C SER A 354 27.07 -18.97 18.49
N LEU A 355 26.01 -18.83 17.68
CA LEU A 355 26.04 -19.27 16.28
C LEU A 355 27.15 -18.57 15.49
N TYR A 356 27.29 -17.25 15.65
CA TYR A 356 28.37 -16.51 14.99
C TYR A 356 29.75 -17.06 15.36
N SER A 357 30.00 -17.37 16.64
CA SER A 357 31.30 -17.90 17.07
C SER A 357 31.55 -19.31 16.57
N LEU A 358 30.53 -20.18 16.60
CA LEU A 358 30.62 -21.55 16.10
C LEU A 358 30.90 -21.60 14.60
N LEU A 359 30.19 -20.78 13.81
CA LEU A 359 30.29 -20.76 12.35
C LEU A 359 31.53 -20.00 11.83
N HIS A 360 32.23 -19.30 12.72
CA HIS A 360 33.54 -18.69 12.48
C HIS A 360 34.68 -19.35 13.28
N ASN A 361 34.44 -20.51 13.88
CA ASN A 361 35.50 -21.25 14.56
C ASN A 361 36.42 -21.87 13.50
N GLU A 362 37.68 -21.43 13.49
CA GLU A 362 38.71 -21.86 12.55
C GLU A 362 39.03 -23.36 12.62
N GLU A 363 38.81 -24.00 13.77
CA GLU A 363 38.94 -25.46 13.93
C GLU A 363 37.95 -26.24 13.07
N TYR A 364 36.73 -25.73 12.91
CA TYR A 364 35.69 -26.36 12.09
C TYR A 364 35.64 -25.78 10.68
N PHE A 365 35.96 -24.50 10.53
CA PHE A 365 35.88 -23.75 9.29
C PHE A 365 37.19 -23.01 9.03
N PRO A 366 38.20 -23.67 8.43
CA PRO A 366 39.45 -23.01 8.04
C PRO A 366 39.17 -21.81 7.13
N ASP A 367 39.90 -20.73 7.37
CA ASP A 367 39.67 -19.40 6.77
C ASP A 367 38.22 -18.91 7.00
N PRO A 368 37.78 -18.78 8.26
CA PRO A 368 36.36 -18.62 8.58
C PRO A 368 35.73 -17.32 8.02
N PHE A 369 36.54 -16.31 7.70
CA PHE A 369 36.08 -15.04 7.13
C PHE A 369 36.24 -14.95 5.60
N GLN A 370 36.65 -16.02 4.93
CA GLN A 370 36.66 -16.10 3.47
C GLN A 370 35.39 -16.81 2.96
N PHE A 371 34.76 -16.23 1.94
CA PHE A 371 33.61 -16.84 1.26
C PHE A 371 34.10 -17.93 0.30
N ARG A 372 33.97 -19.20 0.69
CA ARG A 372 34.48 -20.35 -0.07
C ARG A 372 33.41 -21.44 -0.22
N PRO A 373 32.47 -21.32 -1.18
CA PRO A 373 31.45 -22.35 -1.45
C PRO A 373 32.03 -23.75 -1.69
N GLU A 374 33.25 -23.85 -2.22
CA GLU A 374 33.92 -25.11 -2.57
C GLU A 374 34.05 -26.05 -1.37
N ARG A 375 34.07 -25.54 -0.13
CA ARG A 375 34.16 -26.37 1.09
C ARG A 375 32.96 -27.30 1.27
N TRP A 376 31.84 -27.02 0.61
CA TRP A 376 30.61 -27.81 0.70
C TRP A 376 30.54 -28.94 -0.33
N LEU A 377 31.35 -28.88 -1.39
CA LEU A 377 31.27 -29.77 -2.56
C LEU A 377 32.18 -30.97 -2.41
N ASP A 378 31.63 -32.19 -2.42
CA ASP A 378 32.42 -33.42 -2.43
C ASP A 378 33.35 -33.47 -3.66
N VAL A 379 34.63 -33.75 -3.45
CA VAL A 379 35.57 -34.03 -4.53
C VAL A 379 35.42 -35.49 -4.93
N ALA A 380 35.34 -35.77 -6.24
CA ALA A 380 35.14 -37.13 -6.72
C ALA A 380 36.32 -38.05 -6.35
N ASP A 381 36.00 -39.25 -5.84
CA ASP A 381 36.98 -40.30 -5.55
C ASP A 381 37.76 -40.68 -6.82
N GLY A 382 39.08 -40.73 -6.73
CA GLY A 382 39.97 -41.06 -7.85
C GLY A 382 40.38 -39.88 -8.75
N SER A 383 39.94 -38.66 -8.47
CA SER A 383 40.49 -37.45 -9.11
C SER A 383 41.87 -37.10 -8.56
N ALA A 384 42.71 -36.41 -9.34
CA ALA A 384 44.02 -35.92 -8.89
C ALA A 384 43.96 -34.93 -7.70
N SER A 385 42.75 -34.48 -7.33
CA SER A 385 42.45 -33.59 -6.21
C SER A 385 41.58 -34.26 -5.14
N ALA A 386 41.45 -35.59 -5.15
CA ALA A 386 40.64 -36.32 -4.18
C ALA A 386 41.07 -36.01 -2.73
N ASP A 387 40.08 -35.76 -1.87
CA ASP A 387 40.31 -35.53 -0.45
C ASP A 387 41.02 -36.74 0.18
N THR A 388 42.04 -36.47 0.98
CA THR A 388 42.59 -37.41 1.96
C THR A 388 41.53 -37.81 2.99
N ASP A 389 41.70 -38.96 3.65
CA ASP A 389 40.78 -39.40 4.71
C ASP A 389 40.65 -38.37 5.84
N GLU A 390 41.72 -37.65 6.14
CA GLU A 390 41.74 -36.54 7.10
C GLU A 390 40.86 -35.37 6.63
N GLN A 391 40.95 -34.98 5.35
CA GLN A 391 40.08 -33.95 4.76
C GLN A 391 38.61 -34.37 4.74
N LYS A 392 38.31 -35.64 4.46
CA LYS A 392 36.95 -36.20 4.55
C LYS A 392 36.41 -36.13 5.98
N ALA A 393 37.23 -36.49 6.98
CA ALA A 393 36.86 -36.42 8.39
C ALA A 393 36.67 -34.98 8.88
N ALA A 394 37.56 -34.05 8.48
CA ALA A 394 37.44 -32.63 8.78
C ALA A 394 36.15 -32.05 8.18
N ARG A 395 35.83 -32.39 6.93
CA ARG A 395 34.60 -31.97 6.26
C ARG A 395 33.34 -32.55 6.91
N ALA A 396 33.39 -33.81 7.35
CA ALA A 396 32.29 -34.40 8.11
C ALA A 396 32.06 -33.65 9.43
N THR A 397 33.14 -33.24 10.11
CA THR A 397 33.08 -32.43 11.34
C THR A 397 32.53 -31.03 11.07
N MET A 398 33.01 -30.36 10.03
CA MET A 398 32.48 -29.07 9.54
C MET A 398 30.96 -29.14 9.29
N ARG A 399 30.49 -30.18 8.60
CA ARG A 399 29.06 -30.40 8.31
C ARG A 399 28.24 -30.60 9.58
N LYS A 400 28.79 -31.23 10.62
CA LYS A 400 28.15 -31.35 11.94
C LYS A 400 28.09 -30.01 12.69
N ALA A 401 29.12 -29.17 12.55
CA ALA A 401 29.18 -27.84 13.15
C ALA A 401 28.26 -26.82 12.44
N PHE A 402 27.88 -27.08 11.18
CA PHE A 402 27.00 -26.22 10.39
C PHE A 402 25.53 -26.32 10.83
N ILE A 403 25.15 -25.45 11.77
CA ILE A 403 23.81 -25.45 12.37
C ILE A 403 23.08 -24.09 12.28
N PRO A 404 23.04 -23.40 11.11
CA PRO A 404 22.38 -22.10 11.00
C PRO A 404 20.88 -22.16 11.30
N PHE A 405 20.27 -23.34 11.23
CA PHE A 405 18.86 -23.59 11.57
C PHE A 405 18.67 -24.25 12.94
N ILE A 406 19.74 -24.43 13.74
CA ILE A 406 19.75 -25.21 14.99
C ILE A 406 19.37 -26.69 14.74
N ILE A 407 19.68 -27.56 15.69
CA ILE A 407 19.42 -29.01 15.62
C ILE A 407 18.49 -29.49 16.73
N GLY A 408 18.00 -30.73 16.60
CA GLY A 408 17.08 -31.37 17.56
C GLY A 408 15.63 -30.90 17.42
N ASP A 409 14.84 -31.19 18.45
CA ASP A 409 13.38 -30.95 18.47
C ASP A 409 12.99 -29.49 18.24
N ARG A 410 13.88 -28.56 18.58
CA ARG A 410 13.69 -27.10 18.43
C ARG A 410 14.37 -26.51 17.19
N SER A 411 14.74 -27.35 16.22
CA SER A 411 15.25 -26.89 14.92
C SER A 411 14.25 -25.97 14.20
N CYS A 412 14.75 -25.02 13.42
CA CYS A 412 13.92 -24.03 12.73
C CYS A 412 12.84 -24.69 11.86
N ALA A 413 11.58 -24.29 12.06
CA ALA A 413 10.46 -24.81 11.28
C ALA A 413 10.53 -24.36 9.82
N GLY A 414 11.00 -23.13 9.59
CA GLY A 414 11.06 -22.50 8.27
C GLY A 414 12.24 -22.92 7.40
N LYS A 415 13.05 -23.91 7.80
CA LYS A 415 14.25 -24.34 7.06
C LYS A 415 13.98 -24.61 5.58
N GLN A 416 12.90 -25.34 5.28
CA GLN A 416 12.54 -25.68 3.90
C GLN A 416 12.14 -24.45 3.09
N MET A 417 11.32 -23.57 3.68
CA MET A 417 10.92 -22.31 3.06
C MET A 417 12.13 -21.43 2.74
N ALA A 418 13.04 -21.25 3.70
CA ALA A 418 14.21 -20.38 3.55
C ALA A 418 15.12 -20.85 2.40
N TYR A 419 15.37 -22.16 2.27
CA TYR A 419 16.13 -22.69 1.15
C TYR A 419 15.41 -22.57 -0.18
N MET A 420 14.10 -22.81 -0.22
CA MET A 420 13.31 -22.66 -1.45
C MET A 420 13.31 -21.21 -1.93
N GLU A 421 13.03 -20.26 -1.04
CA GLU A 421 12.99 -18.82 -1.35
C GLU A 421 14.35 -18.31 -1.81
N ALA A 422 15.44 -18.64 -1.09
CA ALA A 422 16.78 -18.23 -1.46
C ALA A 422 17.21 -18.83 -2.81
N SER A 423 16.98 -20.14 -3.02
CA SER A 423 17.33 -20.81 -4.28
C SER A 423 16.58 -20.21 -5.47
N LEU A 424 15.25 -20.04 -5.37
CA LEU A 424 14.45 -19.45 -6.44
C LEU A 424 14.85 -18.01 -6.73
N THR A 425 15.02 -17.20 -5.68
CA THR A 425 15.35 -15.77 -5.85
C THR A 425 16.72 -15.59 -6.50
N ILE A 426 17.74 -16.30 -6.02
CA ILE A 426 19.12 -16.16 -6.52
C ILE A 426 19.25 -16.75 -7.92
N ALA A 427 18.73 -17.96 -8.16
CA ALA A 427 18.80 -18.59 -9.49
C ALA A 427 18.08 -17.76 -10.55
N ARG A 428 16.86 -17.27 -10.26
CA ARG A 428 16.12 -16.41 -11.21
C ARG A 428 16.83 -15.07 -11.40
N THR A 429 17.42 -14.49 -10.36
CA THR A 429 18.18 -13.24 -10.50
C THR A 429 19.38 -13.41 -11.44
N LEU A 430 20.18 -14.48 -11.26
CA LEU A 430 21.35 -14.78 -12.11
C LEU A 430 20.98 -15.20 -13.54
N TRP A 431 19.76 -15.70 -13.73
CA TRP A 431 19.22 -15.99 -15.05
C TRP A 431 18.97 -14.71 -15.85
N TYR A 432 18.33 -13.71 -15.24
CA TYR A 432 17.89 -12.48 -15.91
C TYR A 432 18.92 -11.35 -15.90
N PHE A 433 19.80 -11.30 -14.90
CA PHE A 433 20.69 -10.17 -14.66
C PHE A 433 22.12 -10.60 -14.38
N ASP A 434 23.04 -9.68 -14.66
CA ASP A 434 24.34 -9.61 -14.02
C ASP A 434 24.35 -8.48 -12.98
N PHE A 435 25.18 -8.58 -11.93
CA PHE A 435 25.26 -7.53 -10.93
C PHE A 435 26.66 -7.37 -10.33
N GLU A 436 26.95 -6.16 -9.87
CA GLU A 436 28.23 -5.78 -9.25
C GLU A 436 28.01 -4.78 -8.10
N ALA A 437 29.08 -4.49 -7.33
CA ALA A 437 29.06 -3.42 -6.34
C ALA A 437 28.68 -2.07 -6.96
N ALA A 438 27.82 -1.30 -6.31
CA ALA A 438 27.63 0.09 -6.68
C ALA A 438 28.95 0.87 -6.60
N PRO A 439 29.19 1.87 -7.47
CA PRO A 439 30.45 2.61 -7.47
C PRO A 439 30.63 3.46 -6.19
N GLY A 440 31.89 3.64 -5.79
CA GLY A 440 32.28 4.49 -4.67
C GLY A 440 31.72 4.05 -3.31
N LYS A 441 31.48 5.02 -2.43
CA LYS A 441 30.99 4.77 -1.05
C LYS A 441 29.66 4.03 -0.99
N ALA A 442 28.85 4.09 -2.05
CA ALA A 442 27.60 3.35 -2.11
C ALA A 442 27.85 1.83 -2.11
N GLY A 443 28.87 1.33 -2.82
CA GLY A 443 29.24 -0.09 -2.85
C GLY A 443 29.88 -0.61 -1.57
N GLU A 444 30.40 0.28 -0.73
CA GLU A 444 30.96 -0.07 0.58
C GLU A 444 29.87 -0.32 1.64
N VAL A 445 28.61 0.05 1.37
CA VAL A 445 27.50 -0.16 2.31
C VAL A 445 27.31 -1.65 2.56
N GLY A 446 27.38 -2.04 3.84
CA GLY A 446 27.28 -3.43 4.30
C GLY A 446 28.63 -4.12 4.48
N ALA A 447 29.73 -3.55 3.98
CA ALA A 447 31.09 -4.06 4.21
C ALA A 447 31.65 -3.60 5.56
N GLY A 448 32.60 -4.35 6.12
CA GLY A 448 33.44 -3.84 7.21
C GLY A 448 34.33 -2.69 6.74
N GLN A 449 34.75 -1.84 7.68
CA GLN A 449 35.55 -0.65 7.37
C GLN A 449 36.96 -0.83 7.91
N LEU A 450 37.94 -0.76 7.01
CA LEU A 450 39.36 -0.88 7.37
C LEU A 450 39.73 0.14 8.46
N GLY A 451 40.54 -0.28 9.44
CA GLY A 451 40.97 0.57 10.56
C GLY A 451 40.05 0.55 11.79
N ARG A 452 38.87 -0.08 11.72
CA ARG A 452 38.05 -0.31 12.91
C ARG A 452 38.64 -1.39 13.81
N THR A 453 38.82 -1.08 15.09
CA THR A 453 39.33 -2.00 16.12
C THR A 453 38.23 -2.76 16.86
N ASP A 454 36.97 -2.51 16.50
CA ASP A 454 35.80 -2.95 17.26
C ASP A 454 35.21 -4.28 16.75
N GLY A 455 35.97 -4.97 15.88
CA GLY A 455 35.61 -6.23 15.22
C GLY A 455 34.90 -6.07 13.87
N ARG A 456 34.59 -4.84 13.44
CA ARG A 456 33.95 -4.52 12.14
C ARG A 456 34.95 -4.04 11.09
N GLY A 457 36.19 -4.51 11.20
CA GLY A 457 37.35 -4.04 10.44
C GLY A 457 37.57 -4.71 9.08
N ARG A 458 36.75 -5.71 8.71
CA ARG A 458 36.98 -6.61 7.56
C ARG A 458 36.10 -6.23 6.37
N PRO A 459 36.66 -5.63 5.30
CA PRO A 459 35.85 -5.23 4.12
C PRO A 459 35.21 -6.40 3.38
N GLY A 460 35.81 -7.60 3.44
CA GLY A 460 35.25 -8.82 2.85
C GLY A 460 34.11 -9.46 3.67
N GLU A 461 33.75 -8.93 4.83
CA GLU A 461 32.71 -9.49 5.69
C GLU A 461 31.44 -8.61 5.66
N PHE A 462 30.29 -9.24 5.41
CA PHE A 462 28.99 -8.58 5.49
C PHE A 462 28.66 -8.26 6.95
N GLN A 463 28.42 -6.99 7.24
CA GLN A 463 28.29 -6.49 8.59
C GLN A 463 26.86 -6.66 9.11
N LEU A 464 26.72 -7.60 10.04
CA LEU A 464 25.48 -7.81 10.78
C LEU A 464 25.51 -7.06 12.12
N GLU A 465 24.33 -6.68 12.60
CA GLU A 465 24.09 -6.08 13.90
C GLU A 465 23.35 -7.06 14.82
N ASP A 466 23.84 -7.25 16.04
CA ASP A 466 23.27 -8.21 16.99
C ASP A 466 21.94 -7.73 17.56
N ILE A 467 20.88 -8.17 16.91
CA ILE A 467 19.52 -8.16 17.43
C ILE A 467 18.95 -9.56 17.23
N PHE A 468 17.75 -9.80 17.73
CA PHE A 468 17.16 -11.16 17.72
C PHE A 468 17.15 -11.79 16.31
N VAL A 469 16.71 -11.03 15.30
CA VAL A 469 16.91 -11.31 13.87
C VAL A 469 17.82 -10.24 13.29
N ALA A 470 19.05 -10.61 12.90
CA ALA A 470 20.13 -9.68 12.61
C ALA A 470 19.72 -8.50 11.70
N ALA A 471 20.06 -7.28 12.11
CA ALA A 471 19.93 -6.11 11.24
C ALA A 471 21.19 -5.93 10.41
N HIS A 472 21.07 -5.30 9.25
CA HIS A 472 22.19 -5.01 8.36
C HIS A 472 21.80 -3.88 7.41
N GLN A 473 22.76 -3.43 6.60
CA GLN A 473 22.55 -2.42 5.56
C GLN A 473 23.26 -2.87 4.27
N GLY A 474 22.70 -2.55 3.11
CA GLY A 474 23.24 -2.98 1.82
C GLY A 474 23.16 -4.50 1.60
N PRO A 475 23.97 -5.05 0.68
CA PRO A 475 24.80 -4.32 -0.26
C PRO A 475 23.96 -3.43 -1.18
N ASN A 476 24.55 -2.33 -1.65
CA ASN A 476 24.03 -1.62 -2.80
C ASN A 476 24.67 -2.20 -4.07
N LEU A 477 23.84 -2.65 -5.00
CA LEU A 477 24.29 -3.33 -6.22
C LEU A 477 23.73 -2.65 -7.47
N VAL A 478 24.55 -2.59 -8.52
CA VAL A 478 24.09 -2.20 -9.86
C VAL A 478 23.79 -3.48 -10.63
N PHE A 479 22.60 -3.55 -11.20
CA PHE A 479 22.16 -4.67 -12.02
C PHE A 479 22.22 -4.30 -13.50
N ARG A 480 22.60 -5.26 -14.34
CA ARG A 480 22.67 -5.15 -15.80
C ARG A 480 21.82 -6.26 -16.42
N LYS A 481 21.05 -5.92 -17.46
CA LYS A 481 20.21 -6.89 -18.17
C LYS A 481 21.11 -7.91 -18.88
N ARG A 482 20.79 -9.20 -18.77
CA ARG A 482 21.46 -10.25 -19.55
C ARG A 482 20.70 -10.47 -20.86
N GLY A 483 21.33 -10.12 -21.99
CA GLY A 483 20.76 -10.31 -23.33
C GLY A 483 19.31 -9.82 -23.43
N ASP A 484 18.44 -10.61 -24.06
CA ASP A 484 17.00 -10.36 -24.14
C ASP A 484 16.16 -11.25 -23.21
N PHE A 485 16.78 -12.04 -22.33
CA PHE A 485 16.08 -12.98 -21.43
C PHE A 485 15.12 -12.27 -20.46
N TRP A 486 15.44 -11.04 -20.10
CA TRP A 486 14.59 -10.19 -19.25
C TRP A 486 13.22 -9.89 -19.89
N ARG A 487 13.03 -10.09 -21.20
CA ARG A 487 11.72 -9.93 -21.85
C ARG A 487 10.69 -10.95 -21.36
N GLU A 488 11.10 -12.09 -20.80
CA GLU A 488 10.15 -12.98 -20.10
C GLU A 488 9.50 -12.29 -18.88
N LEU A 489 10.14 -11.26 -18.32
CA LEU A 489 9.58 -10.42 -17.26
C LEU A 489 8.63 -9.36 -17.85
N GLU A 490 8.82 -8.98 -19.11
CA GLU A 490 7.93 -8.18 -19.95
C GLU A 490 6.85 -9.07 -20.60
N PHE A 491 5.92 -9.60 -19.81
CA PHE A 491 4.51 -9.88 -20.15
C PHE A 491 3.94 -11.01 -19.28
N THR A 492 3.11 -10.59 -18.33
CA THR A 492 1.91 -11.23 -17.77
C THR A 492 1.38 -10.21 -16.74
N GLY A 493 0.41 -9.39 -17.16
CA GLY A 493 -0.41 -8.54 -16.28
C GLY A 493 0.22 -7.29 -15.60
N ILE A 494 -0.50 -6.17 -15.74
CA ILE A 494 -0.75 -5.04 -14.80
C ILE A 494 0.44 -4.19 -14.27
N LEU A 495 1.68 -4.69 -14.18
CA LEU A 495 2.75 -3.94 -13.47
C LEU A 495 3.70 -3.09 -14.34
N SER A 496 3.68 -3.22 -15.67
CA SER A 496 4.65 -2.55 -16.56
C SER A 496 4.50 -1.02 -16.61
N SER A 497 3.26 -0.51 -16.62
CA SER A 497 2.99 0.93 -16.70
C SER A 497 3.23 1.66 -15.39
N VAL A 498 2.86 1.07 -14.24
CA VAL A 498 3.10 1.64 -12.90
C VAL A 498 4.60 1.83 -12.61
N LEU A 499 5.43 0.88 -13.06
CA LEU A 499 6.87 0.94 -12.89
C LEU A 499 7.52 2.01 -13.78
N LYS A 500 7.14 2.09 -15.06
CA LYS A 500 7.69 3.10 -15.98
C LYS A 500 7.35 4.54 -15.55
N THR A 501 6.14 4.80 -15.04
CA THR A 501 5.75 6.15 -14.60
C THR A 501 6.41 6.59 -13.29
N ARG A 502 6.69 5.66 -12.36
CA ARG A 502 7.38 6.01 -11.08
C ARG A 502 8.90 6.17 -11.23
N ILE A 503 9.52 5.51 -12.19
CA ILE A 503 10.97 5.59 -12.41
C ILE A 503 11.39 6.97 -12.96
N GLN A 504 10.52 7.64 -13.71
CA GLN A 504 10.79 8.99 -14.22
C GLN A 504 10.63 10.11 -13.17
N GLN A 505 10.06 9.82 -12.00
CA GLN A 505 9.84 10.81 -10.92
C GLN A 505 10.91 10.79 -9.82
N ILE A 506 12.03 10.09 -10.02
CA ILE A 506 13.19 10.18 -9.12
C ILE A 506 14.30 11.00 -9.81
N PRO A 507 14.16 12.33 -9.82
CA PRO A 507 15.36 13.16 -9.65
C PRO A 507 15.10 14.31 -8.67
N GLU A 508 15.82 14.32 -7.54
CA GLU A 508 16.32 15.56 -6.88
C GLU A 508 17.00 15.34 -5.51
N LEU A 509 17.10 14.12 -4.97
CA LEU A 509 17.88 13.89 -3.75
C LEU A 509 19.38 13.56 -3.98
N TYR A 510 19.81 13.48 -5.24
CA TYR A 510 21.19 13.09 -5.59
C TYR A 510 22.14 14.25 -5.94
N SER A 511 21.63 15.48 -6.12
CA SER A 511 22.47 16.64 -6.48
C SER A 511 23.08 17.39 -5.29
N LEU A 512 22.68 17.09 -4.03
CA LEU A 512 23.18 17.78 -2.84
C LEU A 512 24.43 17.14 -2.19
N GLY A 513 25.05 16.17 -2.83
CA GLY A 513 26.28 15.50 -2.37
C GLY A 513 27.57 16.05 -2.96
N GLN A 514 27.49 16.99 -3.91
CA GLN A 514 28.66 17.55 -4.59
C GLN A 514 28.67 19.07 -4.44
N GLU A 515 29.28 19.54 -3.35
CA GLU A 515 30.09 20.77 -3.25
C GLU A 515 30.13 21.22 -1.79
N GLY A 516 31.35 21.45 -1.28
CA GLY A 516 31.60 21.83 0.11
C GLY A 516 31.05 23.23 0.40
N VAL A 517 30.01 23.31 1.23
CA VAL A 517 29.50 24.57 1.76
C VAL A 517 29.97 24.74 3.22
N PRO A 518 30.48 25.90 3.64
CA PRO A 518 31.01 26.10 4.98
C PRO A 518 29.91 26.11 6.07
N LEU A 519 30.31 25.70 7.29
CA LEU A 519 29.49 25.36 8.46
C LEU A 519 28.63 26.50 9.04
N ASP A 520 28.90 27.74 8.67
CA ASP A 520 28.23 28.96 9.13
C ASP A 520 26.88 29.21 8.43
N ARG A 521 26.72 28.79 7.17
CA ARG A 521 25.42 28.85 6.46
C ARG A 521 24.45 27.73 6.83
N LEU A 522 24.91 26.65 7.47
CA LEU A 522 24.05 25.55 7.95
C LEU A 522 23.16 26.00 9.13
N ALA A 523 23.66 26.90 9.98
CA ALA A 523 22.96 27.33 11.19
C ALA A 523 21.71 28.19 10.92
N ALA A 524 21.67 28.96 9.82
CA ALA A 524 20.55 29.82 9.48
C ALA A 524 19.36 29.08 8.83
N ASN A 525 19.59 27.92 8.20
CA ASN A 525 18.55 27.09 7.61
C ASN A 525 18.04 25.97 8.55
N LEU A 526 18.81 25.61 9.57
CA LEU A 526 18.38 24.70 10.63
C LEU A 526 17.15 25.23 11.40
N GLY A 527 17.04 26.55 11.59
CA GLY A 527 15.89 27.17 12.25
C GLY A 527 14.58 27.05 11.45
N LYS A 528 14.62 27.04 10.11
CA LYS A 528 13.43 26.88 9.26
C LYS A 528 13.04 25.41 9.07
N VAL A 529 14.02 24.50 9.06
CA VAL A 529 13.78 23.05 8.98
C VAL A 529 13.26 22.51 10.32
N LEU A 530 13.75 23.03 11.45
CA LEU A 530 13.25 22.63 12.78
C LEU A 530 11.84 23.13 13.06
N VAL A 531 11.43 24.28 12.51
CA VAL A 531 10.04 24.74 12.59
C VAL A 531 9.13 23.92 11.66
N SER A 532 9.61 23.46 10.50
CA SER A 532 8.87 22.50 9.65
C SER A 532 8.67 21.12 10.33
N TRP A 533 9.65 20.68 11.13
CA TRP A 533 9.55 19.45 11.91
C TRP A 533 8.70 19.60 13.18
N ALA A 534 8.66 20.79 13.79
CA ALA A 534 7.83 21.07 14.96
C ALA A 534 6.32 21.18 14.66
N TYR A 535 5.90 21.21 13.39
CA TYR A 535 4.49 21.23 12.98
C TYR A 535 3.94 19.87 12.51
N SER A 536 4.75 18.80 12.51
CA SER A 536 4.29 17.44 12.16
C SER A 536 3.89 16.58 13.37
N ASP A 537 4.11 17.10 14.59
CA ASP A 537 3.70 16.50 15.88
C ASP A 537 2.28 16.92 16.31
N MET A 538 1.30 16.84 15.41
CA MET A 538 -0.10 16.83 15.80
C MET A 538 -0.59 15.39 15.98
N GLU A 539 -1.18 15.10 17.13
CA GLU A 539 -1.87 13.85 17.48
C GLU A 539 -2.61 13.27 16.26
N TYR A 540 -2.30 12.02 15.86
CA TYR A 540 -3.13 11.34 14.87
C TYR A 540 -4.41 10.83 15.52
N VAL A 541 -5.33 11.76 15.74
CA VAL A 541 -6.76 11.46 15.75
C VAL A 541 -7.09 11.09 14.30
N ARG A 542 -7.38 9.81 14.04
CA ARG A 542 -7.90 9.41 12.72
C ARG A 542 -9.17 10.23 12.42
N LEU A 543 -9.24 10.82 11.24
CA LEU A 543 -10.27 11.77 10.83
C LEU A 543 -11.65 11.11 10.86
N LYS A 544 -12.61 11.77 11.49
CA LYS A 544 -14.02 11.49 11.25
C LYS A 544 -14.49 12.40 10.11
N VAL A 545 -15.14 11.82 9.11
CA VAL A 545 -15.62 12.54 7.94
C VAL A 545 -17.14 12.66 8.01
N LEU A 546 -17.69 13.83 7.69
CA LEU A 546 -19.12 14.03 7.46
C LEU A 546 -19.35 14.22 5.96
N LEU A 547 -20.03 13.27 5.33
CA LEU A 547 -20.40 13.31 3.92
C LEU A 547 -21.88 13.65 3.79
N VAL A 548 -22.20 14.72 3.06
CA VAL A 548 -23.59 15.14 2.81
C VAL A 548 -24.05 14.59 1.46
N GLY A 549 -25.18 13.90 1.45
CA GLY A 549 -25.87 13.40 0.25
C GLY A 549 -26.36 11.94 0.38
N LYS A 550 -26.91 11.41 -0.72
CA LYS A 550 -27.61 10.10 -0.74
C LYS A 550 -27.56 9.36 -2.09
N GLY A 551 -26.89 9.90 -3.10
CA GLY A 551 -26.74 9.32 -4.43
C GLY A 551 -25.66 8.23 -4.49
N ALA A 552 -25.44 7.70 -5.69
CA ALA A 552 -24.37 6.73 -5.93
C ALA A 552 -22.99 7.40 -5.91
N ARG A 553 -22.90 8.68 -6.27
CA ARG A 553 -21.72 9.50 -6.01
C ARG A 553 -21.33 9.48 -4.54
N GLU A 554 -22.25 9.78 -3.63
CA GLU A 554 -21.94 9.75 -2.19
C GLU A 554 -21.65 8.34 -1.67
N HIS A 555 -22.31 7.30 -2.19
CA HIS A 555 -21.92 5.93 -1.85
C HIS A 555 -20.47 5.66 -2.29
N SER A 556 -20.10 5.99 -3.53
CA SER A 556 -18.73 5.77 -4.01
C SER A 556 -17.67 6.56 -3.22
N LEU A 557 -18.00 7.80 -2.83
CA LEU A 557 -17.15 8.60 -1.94
C LEU A 557 -17.04 7.95 -0.55
N ALA A 558 -18.16 7.55 0.07
CA ALA A 558 -18.14 6.87 1.37
C ALA A 558 -17.32 5.57 1.32
N TRP A 559 -17.47 4.78 0.25
CA TRP A 559 -16.74 3.54 0.01
C TRP A 559 -15.22 3.80 -0.07
N LYS A 560 -14.79 4.84 -0.80
CA LYS A 560 -13.37 5.16 -0.92
C LYS A 560 -12.79 5.85 0.32
N LEU A 561 -13.57 6.72 0.97
CA LEU A 561 -13.20 7.38 2.22
C LEU A 561 -13.03 6.36 3.36
N ALA A 562 -13.89 5.34 3.45
CA ALA A 562 -13.75 4.28 4.45
C ALA A 562 -12.47 3.44 4.29
N GLN A 563 -11.89 3.39 3.08
CA GLN A 563 -10.61 2.74 2.80
C GLN A 563 -9.40 3.63 3.09
N SER A 564 -9.61 4.95 3.28
CA SER A 564 -8.53 5.90 3.46
C SER A 564 -7.81 5.67 4.81
N PRO A 565 -6.47 5.54 4.84
CA PRO A 565 -5.73 5.23 6.06
C PRO A 565 -5.81 6.33 7.13
N SER A 566 -6.16 7.56 6.72
CA SER A 566 -6.37 8.70 7.61
C SER A 566 -7.75 8.72 8.28
N VAL A 567 -8.70 7.91 7.83
CA VAL A 567 -10.11 7.93 8.28
C VAL A 567 -10.37 6.94 9.41
N ASN A 568 -11.13 7.38 10.42
CA ASN A 568 -11.68 6.56 11.49
C ASN A 568 -13.08 6.06 11.11
N HIS A 569 -13.94 7.01 10.75
CA HIS A 569 -15.37 6.79 10.54
C HIS A 569 -15.91 7.80 9.54
N VAL A 570 -16.85 7.38 8.69
CA VAL A 570 -17.58 8.26 7.77
C VAL A 570 -19.04 8.32 8.19
N TYR A 571 -19.51 9.50 8.56
CA TYR A 571 -20.92 9.76 8.80
C TYR A 571 -21.55 10.29 7.51
N VAL A 572 -22.66 9.71 7.06
CA VAL A 572 -23.35 10.12 5.83
C VAL A 572 -24.73 10.67 6.17
N VAL A 573 -25.07 11.87 5.66
CA VAL A 573 -26.37 12.52 5.91
C VAL A 573 -27.14 12.73 4.60
N PRO A 574 -28.31 12.10 4.38
CA PRO A 574 -28.88 10.99 5.16
C PRO A 574 -28.35 9.61 4.76
N GLY A 575 -27.55 9.54 3.70
CA GLY A 575 -27.13 8.28 3.08
C GLY A 575 -28.29 7.49 2.44
N ASN A 576 -27.99 6.27 2.01
CA ASN A 576 -28.91 5.36 1.33
C ASN A 576 -28.76 3.90 1.81
N GLY A 577 -29.54 2.97 1.24
CA GLY A 577 -29.56 1.56 1.65
C GLY A 577 -28.23 0.79 1.49
N GLY A 578 -27.27 1.34 0.73
CA GLY A 578 -25.95 0.75 0.52
C GLY A 578 -24.87 1.33 1.45
N THR A 579 -24.86 2.65 1.66
CA THR A 579 -23.93 3.30 2.60
C THR A 579 -24.01 2.75 4.04
N SER A 580 -25.20 2.31 4.48
CA SER A 580 -25.41 1.78 5.83
C SER A 580 -24.76 0.43 6.10
N VAL A 581 -24.30 -0.29 5.06
CA VAL A 581 -23.69 -1.62 5.19
C VAL A 581 -22.19 -1.61 4.90
N LEU A 582 -21.61 -0.42 4.66
CA LEU A 582 -20.16 -0.26 4.55
C LEU A 582 -19.51 -0.28 5.93
N ASP A 583 -18.33 -0.89 6.01
CA ASP A 583 -17.52 -0.89 7.24
C ASP A 583 -17.11 0.53 7.63
N ASN A 584 -17.22 0.87 8.92
CA ASN A 584 -16.88 2.19 9.48
C ASN A 584 -17.65 3.37 8.83
N VAL A 585 -18.84 3.11 8.30
CA VAL A 585 -19.76 4.12 7.79
C VAL A 585 -21.07 4.09 8.58
N SER A 586 -21.67 5.24 8.85
CA SER A 586 -22.99 5.31 9.47
C SER A 586 -23.86 6.39 8.87
N ASN A 587 -25.11 6.03 8.57
CA ASN A 587 -26.10 6.99 8.10
C ASN A 587 -26.74 7.71 9.28
N ILE A 588 -26.86 9.03 9.17
CA ILE A 588 -27.55 9.87 10.15
C ILE A 588 -28.79 10.46 9.47
N ARG A 589 -29.97 10.02 9.93
CA ARG A 589 -31.27 10.44 9.37
C ARG A 589 -32.05 11.39 10.28
N SER A 590 -31.50 11.72 11.45
CA SER A 590 -32.12 12.62 12.43
C SER A 590 -31.91 14.10 12.12
N VAL A 591 -31.14 14.41 11.06
CA VAL A 591 -30.81 15.78 10.64
C VAL A 591 -31.09 15.88 9.14
N GLU A 592 -31.72 16.98 8.74
CA GLU A 592 -31.97 17.28 7.33
C GLU A 592 -30.68 17.73 6.63
N PRO A 593 -30.41 17.27 5.39
CA PRO A 593 -29.16 17.56 4.69
C PRO A 593 -28.98 19.04 4.29
N ASN A 594 -30.06 19.83 4.29
CA ASN A 594 -30.05 21.26 3.99
C ASN A 594 -30.10 22.15 5.26
N ASP A 595 -30.14 21.56 6.45
CA ASP A 595 -30.03 22.32 7.71
C ASP A 595 -28.56 22.44 8.12
N TYR A 596 -27.85 23.36 7.46
CA TYR A 596 -26.41 23.54 7.64
C TYR A 596 -26.03 23.95 9.07
N THR A 597 -26.93 24.63 9.79
CA THR A 597 -26.68 25.02 11.19
C THR A 597 -26.66 23.78 12.09
N THR A 598 -27.65 22.90 11.93
CA THR A 598 -27.69 21.64 12.67
C THR A 598 -26.58 20.69 12.24
N LEU A 599 -26.17 20.69 10.96
CA LEU A 599 -25.01 19.93 10.49
C LEU A 599 -23.70 20.38 11.13
N VAL A 600 -23.48 21.69 11.32
CA VAL A 600 -22.31 22.21 12.05
C VAL A 600 -22.32 21.76 13.51
N ALA A 601 -23.49 21.82 14.17
CA ALA A 601 -23.63 21.36 15.55
C ALA A 601 -23.33 19.86 15.68
N LEU A 602 -23.88 19.04 14.78
CA LEU A 602 -23.64 17.61 14.69
C LEU A 602 -22.15 17.30 14.44
N ALA A 603 -21.52 18.00 13.51
CA ALA A 603 -20.11 17.81 13.19
C ALA A 603 -19.19 18.08 14.40
N LYS A 604 -19.51 19.13 15.18
CA LYS A 604 -18.80 19.44 16.43
C LYS A 604 -18.98 18.34 17.48
N ASP A 605 -20.21 17.89 17.70
CA ASP A 605 -20.53 16.83 18.66
C ASP A 605 -19.82 15.51 18.32
N LEU A 606 -19.80 15.14 17.04
CA LEU A 606 -19.14 13.93 16.56
C LEU A 606 -17.61 14.05 16.50
N GLY A 607 -17.04 15.26 16.61
CA GLY A 607 -15.60 15.51 16.43
C GLY A 607 -15.14 15.29 14.98
N VAL A 608 -15.93 15.77 14.02
CA VAL A 608 -15.63 15.69 12.58
C VAL A 608 -14.44 16.58 12.23
N GLY A 609 -13.48 16.02 11.50
CA GLY A 609 -12.28 16.73 11.05
C GLY A 609 -12.30 17.12 9.57
N LEU A 610 -13.29 16.66 8.81
CA LEU A 610 -13.48 16.98 7.40
C LEU A 610 -14.95 16.81 7.02
N VAL A 611 -15.52 17.81 6.35
CA VAL A 611 -16.84 17.74 5.72
C VAL A 611 -16.68 17.64 4.21
N VAL A 612 -17.52 16.85 3.55
CA VAL A 612 -17.55 16.71 2.09
C VAL A 612 -18.98 16.94 1.61
N ALA A 613 -19.19 17.95 0.77
CA ALA A 613 -20.49 18.21 0.17
C ALA A 613 -20.60 17.49 -1.18
N GLY A 614 -21.57 16.59 -1.32
CA GLY A 614 -21.85 15.90 -2.58
C GLY A 614 -22.84 16.65 -3.48
N PRO A 615 -24.06 16.96 -2.98
CA PRO A 615 -25.12 17.63 -3.74
C PRO A 615 -24.77 19.05 -4.21
N ASP A 616 -25.34 19.42 -5.36
CA ASP A 616 -25.25 20.74 -5.99
C ASP A 616 -25.93 21.83 -5.17
N ASP A 617 -27.13 21.55 -4.63
CA ASP A 617 -27.85 22.47 -3.74
C ASP A 617 -27.02 22.86 -2.50
N ALA A 618 -26.38 21.89 -1.84
CA ALA A 618 -25.52 22.14 -0.69
C ALA A 618 -24.37 23.10 -0.99
N VAL A 619 -23.76 22.96 -2.17
CA VAL A 619 -22.64 23.81 -2.61
C VAL A 619 -23.13 25.22 -2.96
N VAL A 620 -24.21 25.34 -3.73
CA VAL A 620 -24.78 26.64 -4.16
C VAL A 620 -25.38 27.42 -2.99
N ASP A 621 -25.98 26.74 -2.01
CA ASP A 621 -26.49 27.38 -0.79
C ASP A 621 -25.37 27.91 0.12
N GLY A 622 -24.14 27.44 -0.08
CA GLY A 622 -22.95 27.92 0.60
C GLY A 622 -22.60 27.13 1.86
N ILE A 623 -22.79 25.81 1.89
CA ILE A 623 -22.43 24.92 3.03
C ILE A 623 -21.01 25.18 3.54
N GLU A 624 -20.06 25.46 2.65
CA GLU A 624 -18.67 25.75 3.02
C GLU A 624 -18.57 26.93 4.00
N GLY A 625 -19.34 28.00 3.79
CA GLY A 625 -19.31 29.19 4.64
C GLY A 625 -19.75 28.92 6.08
N TYR A 626 -20.72 28.03 6.27
CA TYR A 626 -21.18 27.60 7.61
C TYR A 626 -20.08 26.86 8.36
N PHE A 627 -19.34 25.98 7.68
CA PHE A 627 -18.26 25.21 8.29
C PHE A 627 -16.98 26.03 8.46
N ARG A 628 -16.67 26.95 7.54
CA ARG A 628 -15.54 27.89 7.64
C ARG A 628 -15.59 28.67 8.95
N GLY A 629 -16.76 29.19 9.32
CA GLY A 629 -16.97 29.91 10.59
C GLY A 629 -16.82 29.04 11.85
N SER A 630 -16.84 27.71 11.71
CA SER A 630 -16.69 26.75 12.80
C SER A 630 -15.26 26.22 12.99
N GLY A 631 -14.36 26.47 12.03
CA GLY A 631 -12.99 25.95 12.01
C GLY A 631 -12.86 24.49 11.52
N ILE A 632 -13.96 23.85 11.10
CA ILE A 632 -13.94 22.50 10.53
C ILE A 632 -13.71 22.60 9.01
N PRO A 633 -12.69 21.95 8.44
CA PRO A 633 -12.46 21.92 7.00
C PRO A 633 -13.66 21.36 6.22
N CYS A 634 -14.09 22.06 5.18
CA CYS A 634 -15.20 21.64 4.31
C CYS A 634 -14.74 21.61 2.86
N PHE A 635 -14.75 20.42 2.25
CA PHE A 635 -14.46 20.23 0.84
C PHE A 635 -15.69 20.60 0.01
N ALA A 636 -15.76 21.87 -0.32
CA ALA A 636 -16.71 22.51 -1.23
C ALA A 636 -16.14 23.90 -1.58
N PRO A 637 -16.49 24.47 -2.73
CA PRO A 637 -16.16 25.86 -3.02
C PRO A 637 -17.00 26.81 -2.15
N SER A 638 -16.54 28.05 -2.04
CA SER A 638 -17.32 29.12 -1.42
C SER A 638 -18.59 29.37 -2.22
N LYS A 639 -19.61 29.96 -1.57
CA LYS A 639 -20.86 30.33 -2.23
C LYS A 639 -20.64 31.20 -3.47
N GLU A 640 -19.69 32.12 -3.38
CA GLU A 640 -19.34 33.05 -4.44
C GLU A 640 -18.64 32.37 -5.62
N ALA A 641 -17.87 31.29 -5.37
CA ALA A 641 -17.24 30.50 -6.43
C ALA A 641 -18.22 29.46 -7.02
N ALA A 642 -19.14 28.93 -6.21
CA ALA A 642 -20.20 28.01 -6.62
C ALA A 642 -21.22 28.64 -7.60
N GLU A 643 -21.25 29.97 -7.72
CA GLU A 643 -22.05 30.69 -8.72
C GLU A 643 -21.77 30.21 -10.16
N ILE A 644 -20.57 29.66 -10.43
CA ILE A 644 -20.22 29.06 -11.72
C ILE A 644 -21.10 27.85 -12.11
N GLU A 645 -21.65 27.11 -11.14
CA GLU A 645 -22.69 26.08 -11.38
C GLU A 645 -24.09 26.67 -11.20
N GLY A 646 -24.25 27.57 -10.22
CA GLY A 646 -25.54 28.16 -9.85
C GLY A 646 -26.16 29.09 -10.91
N SER A 647 -25.38 29.74 -11.76
CA SER A 647 -25.86 30.57 -12.87
C SER A 647 -25.08 30.28 -14.15
N LYS A 648 -25.81 29.81 -15.18
CA LYS A 648 -25.24 29.58 -16.51
C LYS A 648 -24.88 30.90 -17.18
N ALA A 649 -25.66 31.96 -16.95
CA ALA A 649 -25.36 33.29 -17.43
C ALA A 649 -24.03 33.81 -16.85
N TYR A 650 -23.82 33.66 -15.53
CA TYR A 650 -22.55 34.00 -14.89
C TYR A 650 -21.39 33.18 -15.47
N ALA A 651 -21.54 31.85 -15.57
CA ALA A 651 -20.49 30.97 -16.10
C ALA A 651 -20.04 31.39 -17.51
N LYS A 652 -20.99 31.75 -18.37
CA LYS A 652 -20.71 32.23 -19.72
C LYS A 652 -20.03 33.60 -19.74
N GLY A 653 -20.47 34.53 -18.90
CA GLY A 653 -19.81 35.83 -18.71
C GLY A 653 -18.38 35.68 -18.21
N PHE A 654 -18.16 34.79 -17.25
CA PHE A 654 -16.85 34.44 -16.72
C PHE A 654 -15.93 33.88 -17.82
N MET A 655 -16.42 32.92 -18.60
CA MET A 655 -15.65 32.34 -19.71
C MET A 655 -15.28 33.38 -20.77
N GLN A 656 -16.21 34.26 -21.14
CA GLN A 656 -15.95 35.34 -22.08
C GLN A 656 -14.90 36.32 -21.56
N LYS A 657 -15.00 36.72 -20.28
CA LYS A 657 -14.08 37.66 -19.64
C LYS A 657 -12.64 37.14 -19.59
N TYR A 658 -12.45 35.83 -19.37
CA TYR A 658 -11.14 35.20 -19.27
C TYR A 658 -10.70 34.46 -20.53
N ASN A 659 -11.37 34.69 -21.67
CA ASN A 659 -11.07 34.07 -22.96
C ASN A 659 -11.03 32.54 -22.92
N ILE A 660 -11.91 31.92 -22.11
CA ILE A 660 -12.05 30.46 -22.05
C ILE A 660 -12.97 30.02 -23.20
N PRO A 661 -12.53 29.09 -24.06
CA PRO A 661 -13.33 28.64 -25.19
C PRO A 661 -14.67 28.04 -24.76
N THR A 662 -15.78 28.57 -25.27
CA THR A 662 -17.13 28.05 -25.02
C THR A 662 -18.05 28.33 -26.21
N ALA A 663 -19.27 27.81 -26.18
CA ALA A 663 -20.31 28.12 -27.15
C ALA A 663 -20.66 29.62 -27.08
N ASN A 664 -20.73 30.30 -28.24
CA ASN A 664 -21.36 31.62 -28.38
C ASN A 664 -22.72 31.63 -27.69
N TYR A 665 -23.05 32.68 -26.95
CA TYR A 665 -24.26 32.72 -26.14
C TYR A 665 -24.83 34.14 -26.01
N GLN A 666 -26.12 34.20 -25.68
CA GLN A 666 -26.75 35.39 -25.14
C GLN A 666 -27.73 35.01 -24.02
N ALA A 667 -27.75 35.79 -22.95
CA ALA A 667 -28.62 35.57 -21.79
C ALA A 667 -29.76 36.58 -21.77
N PHE A 668 -30.96 36.13 -21.38
CA PHE A 668 -32.18 36.93 -21.40
C PHE A 668 -33.00 36.75 -20.14
N THR A 669 -33.51 37.86 -19.60
CA THR A 669 -34.46 37.89 -18.48
C THR A 669 -35.86 38.36 -18.90
N ASN A 670 -35.99 38.83 -20.14
CA ASN A 670 -37.24 39.26 -20.76
C ASN A 670 -37.57 38.34 -21.95
N TYR A 671 -38.81 37.85 -22.01
CA TYR A 671 -39.27 36.93 -23.05
C TYR A 671 -39.24 37.55 -24.46
N ASP A 672 -39.71 38.79 -24.61
CA ASP A 672 -39.78 39.47 -25.90
C ASP A 672 -38.37 39.74 -26.47
N ASP A 673 -37.40 40.01 -25.60
CA ASP A 673 -35.99 40.16 -26.00
C ASP A 673 -35.40 38.82 -26.47
N ALA A 674 -35.67 37.75 -25.73
CA ALA A 674 -35.22 36.40 -26.08
C ALA A 674 -35.86 35.90 -27.39
N GLN A 675 -37.15 36.18 -27.59
CA GLN A 675 -37.88 35.83 -28.80
C GLN A 675 -37.34 36.58 -30.00
N ARG A 676 -37.11 37.90 -29.88
CA ARG A 676 -36.50 38.70 -30.95
C ARG A 676 -35.10 38.19 -31.31
N TYR A 677 -34.31 37.76 -30.32
CA TYR A 677 -33.02 37.13 -30.61
C TYR A 677 -33.17 35.80 -31.35
N LEU A 678 -34.10 34.93 -30.92
CA LEU A 678 -34.38 33.67 -31.63
C LEU A 678 -34.78 33.90 -33.09
N GLU A 679 -35.45 35.00 -33.42
CA GLU A 679 -35.80 35.36 -34.81
C GLU A 679 -34.56 35.73 -35.67
N THR A 680 -33.43 36.09 -35.05
CA THR A 680 -32.18 36.44 -35.74
C THR A 680 -31.21 35.28 -35.95
N VAL A 681 -31.48 34.13 -35.35
CA VAL A 681 -30.63 32.93 -35.41
C VAL A 681 -31.44 31.74 -35.93
N ASP A 682 -30.77 30.71 -36.45
CA ASP A 682 -31.44 29.45 -36.80
C ASP A 682 -31.76 28.67 -35.53
N GLY A 683 -33.04 28.55 -35.20
CA GLY A 683 -33.54 27.82 -34.04
C GLY A 683 -33.23 26.32 -34.05
N ALA A 684 -32.83 25.73 -35.18
CA ALA A 684 -32.31 24.36 -35.22
C ALA A 684 -30.81 24.25 -34.88
N GLN A 685 -30.11 25.38 -34.76
CA GLN A 685 -28.67 25.49 -34.48
C GLN A 685 -28.39 26.14 -33.13
N VAL A 686 -29.37 26.12 -32.22
CA VAL A 686 -29.24 26.67 -30.87
C VAL A 686 -29.54 25.65 -29.79
N VAL A 687 -29.04 25.92 -28.59
CA VAL A 687 -29.38 25.21 -27.35
C VAL A 687 -30.01 26.20 -26.39
N ILE A 688 -31.21 25.90 -25.89
CA ILE A 688 -31.89 26.73 -24.91
C ILE A 688 -31.68 26.11 -23.53
N LYS A 689 -31.05 26.85 -22.62
CA LYS A 689 -30.76 26.40 -21.26
C LYS A 689 -31.41 27.32 -20.25
N VAL A 690 -32.04 26.73 -19.23
CA VAL A 690 -32.57 27.44 -18.06
C VAL A 690 -31.40 27.92 -17.19
N ASP A 691 -31.44 29.17 -16.74
CA ASP A 691 -30.43 29.73 -15.84
C ASP A 691 -30.74 29.34 -14.38
N GLY A 692 -29.89 28.49 -13.79
CA GLY A 692 -30.12 27.88 -12.47
C GLY A 692 -30.03 26.35 -12.45
N LEU A 693 -30.26 25.79 -11.25
CA LEU A 693 -30.28 24.35 -11.00
C LEU A 693 -31.60 23.75 -11.53
N ALA A 694 -31.51 22.95 -12.59
CA ALA A 694 -32.66 22.30 -13.24
C ALA A 694 -32.54 20.76 -13.28
N ALA A 695 -31.72 20.19 -12.38
CA ALA A 695 -31.49 18.74 -12.25
C ALA A 695 -31.18 18.03 -13.59
N GLY A 696 -30.43 18.68 -14.48
CA GLY A 696 -30.08 18.16 -15.82
C GLY A 696 -31.21 18.17 -16.85
N LYS A 697 -32.43 18.62 -16.50
CA LYS A 697 -33.60 18.68 -17.39
C LYS A 697 -33.78 20.02 -18.11
N GLY A 698 -33.12 21.07 -17.64
CA GLY A 698 -33.25 22.43 -18.18
C GLY A 698 -32.39 22.72 -19.41
N VAL A 699 -32.12 21.72 -20.26
CA VAL A 699 -31.35 21.86 -21.52
C VAL A 699 -32.19 21.29 -22.66
N ILE A 700 -32.60 22.15 -23.58
CA ILE A 700 -33.46 21.81 -24.72
C ILE A 700 -32.66 22.02 -26.02
N LEU A 701 -32.73 21.01 -26.89
CA LEU A 701 -32.06 20.95 -28.20
C LEU A 701 -33.14 20.99 -29.29
N PRO A 702 -33.66 22.17 -29.64
CA PRO A 702 -34.68 22.31 -30.67
C PRO A 702 -34.17 21.82 -32.03
N THR A 703 -35.03 21.15 -32.78
CA THR A 703 -34.77 20.67 -34.14
C THR A 703 -35.34 21.60 -35.21
N SER A 704 -36.08 22.63 -34.80
CA SER A 704 -36.69 23.62 -35.68
C SER A 704 -36.92 24.96 -34.97
N GLN A 705 -37.12 26.02 -35.75
CA GLN A 705 -37.48 27.35 -35.24
C GLN A 705 -38.72 27.32 -34.34
N ALA A 706 -39.76 26.58 -34.75
CA ALA A 706 -41.00 26.48 -34.00
C ALA A 706 -40.79 25.79 -32.64
N GLU A 707 -39.96 24.74 -32.60
CA GLU A 707 -39.60 24.06 -31.36
C GLU A 707 -38.78 24.96 -30.43
N ALA A 708 -37.86 25.76 -30.97
CA ALA A 708 -37.09 26.74 -30.19
C ALA A 708 -38.00 27.79 -29.55
N GLN A 709 -38.95 28.33 -30.31
CA GLN A 709 -39.93 29.31 -29.80
C GLN A 709 -40.87 28.72 -28.75
N GLN A 710 -41.34 27.48 -28.97
CA GLN A 710 -42.18 26.78 -28.02
C GLN A 710 -41.44 26.51 -26.70
N ALA A 711 -40.21 26.00 -26.78
CA ALA A 711 -39.36 25.76 -25.63
C ALA A 711 -39.10 27.05 -24.83
N LEU A 712 -38.81 28.16 -25.51
CA LEU A 712 -38.63 29.46 -24.86
C LEU A 712 -39.89 29.91 -24.11
N ARG A 713 -41.07 29.73 -24.71
CA ARG A 713 -42.37 30.07 -24.10
C ARG A 713 -42.65 29.20 -22.87
N GLU A 714 -42.43 27.90 -22.98
CA GLU A 714 -42.63 26.96 -21.88
C GLU A 714 -41.75 27.30 -20.67
N ILE A 715 -40.52 27.74 -20.91
CA ILE A 715 -39.58 28.12 -19.85
C ILE A 715 -39.98 29.46 -19.21
N MET A 716 -40.13 30.53 -20.01
CA MET A 716 -40.23 31.90 -19.51
C MET A 716 -41.65 32.38 -19.21
N VAL A 717 -42.65 31.85 -19.94
CA VAL A 717 -44.06 32.24 -19.81
C VAL A 717 -44.82 31.22 -18.97
N ASP A 718 -44.74 29.94 -19.36
CA ASP A 718 -45.49 28.87 -18.69
C ASP A 718 -44.80 28.40 -17.39
N LYS A 719 -43.57 28.89 -17.13
CA LYS A 719 -42.78 28.67 -15.90
C LYS A 719 -42.65 27.21 -15.50
N THR A 720 -42.48 26.33 -16.49
CA THR A 720 -42.31 24.88 -16.32
C THR A 720 -41.17 24.50 -15.37
N PHE A 721 -40.18 25.38 -15.17
CA PHE A 721 -39.04 25.20 -14.26
C PHE A 721 -39.07 26.13 -13.03
N GLY A 722 -40.23 26.72 -12.70
CA GLY A 722 -40.39 27.58 -11.52
C GLY A 722 -39.49 28.82 -11.55
N LEU A 723 -38.80 29.09 -10.43
CA LEU A 723 -37.92 30.28 -10.30
C LEU A 723 -36.70 30.25 -11.21
N ALA A 724 -36.20 29.06 -11.58
CA ALA A 724 -35.08 28.91 -12.51
C ALA A 724 -35.45 29.37 -13.94
N GLY A 725 -36.73 29.31 -14.32
CA GLY A 725 -37.21 29.75 -15.64
C GLY A 725 -37.27 31.27 -15.86
N ARG A 726 -36.85 32.09 -14.89
CA ARG A 726 -36.87 33.57 -15.01
C ARG A 726 -35.80 34.14 -15.95
N SER A 727 -34.77 33.35 -16.21
CA SER A 727 -33.65 33.72 -17.08
C SER A 727 -33.28 32.51 -17.93
N VAL A 728 -32.89 32.75 -19.18
CA VAL A 728 -32.49 31.72 -20.15
C VAL A 728 -31.19 32.11 -20.82
N VAL A 729 -30.40 31.10 -21.16
CA VAL A 729 -29.21 31.23 -22.01
C VAL A 729 -29.50 30.52 -23.33
N ILE A 730 -29.36 31.24 -24.44
CA ILE A 730 -29.45 30.68 -25.78
C ILE A 730 -28.03 30.59 -26.32
N GLU A 731 -27.57 29.38 -26.61
CA GLU A 731 -26.20 29.07 -27.03
C GLU A 731 -26.15 28.56 -28.47
N GLU A 732 -25.03 28.72 -29.16
CA GLU A 732 -24.76 27.98 -30.40
C GLU A 732 -24.75 26.46 -30.13
N TYR A 733 -25.29 25.69 -31.06
CA TYR A 733 -25.13 24.24 -31.06
C TYR A 733 -23.67 23.87 -31.35
N LEU A 734 -23.08 23.01 -30.50
CA LEU A 734 -21.73 22.50 -30.68
C LEU A 734 -21.78 21.04 -31.12
N GLU A 735 -21.02 20.73 -32.16
CA GLU A 735 -20.82 19.36 -32.67
C GLU A 735 -19.44 18.83 -32.28
N GLY A 736 -19.38 17.59 -31.81
CA GLY A 736 -18.16 16.92 -31.38
C GLY A 736 -18.41 15.77 -30.41
N ASP A 737 -17.32 15.28 -29.80
CA ASP A 737 -17.39 14.29 -28.73
C ASP A 737 -17.43 14.97 -27.37
N GLU A 738 -18.48 14.70 -26.60
CA GLU A 738 -18.62 15.19 -25.22
C GLU A 738 -17.72 14.38 -24.27
N ILE A 739 -16.95 15.10 -23.46
CA ILE A 739 -16.11 14.56 -22.40
C ILE A 739 -16.36 15.34 -21.09
N SER A 740 -16.01 14.70 -19.99
CA SER A 740 -16.08 15.25 -18.63
C SER A 740 -14.68 15.17 -18.02
N LEU A 741 -14.31 16.21 -17.29
CA LEU A 741 -13.04 16.29 -16.58
C LEU A 741 -13.27 16.71 -15.13
N LEU A 742 -12.83 15.87 -14.19
CA LEU A 742 -12.87 16.14 -12.76
C LEU A 742 -11.50 16.64 -12.29
N THR A 743 -11.46 17.84 -11.74
CA THR A 743 -10.22 18.49 -11.31
C THR A 743 -10.28 18.89 -9.83
N PHE A 744 -9.41 18.30 -9.02
CA PHE A 744 -9.17 18.76 -7.65
C PHE A 744 -8.42 20.07 -7.67
N THR A 745 -8.78 21.00 -6.78
CA THR A 745 -8.05 22.25 -6.61
C THR A 745 -8.10 22.74 -5.17
N ASP A 746 -7.03 23.42 -4.76
CA ASP A 746 -6.96 24.14 -3.48
C ASP A 746 -7.13 25.67 -3.64
N GLY A 747 -7.43 26.12 -4.86
CA GLY A 747 -7.51 27.53 -5.24
C GLY A 747 -6.25 28.06 -5.91
N THR A 748 -5.12 27.35 -5.79
CA THR A 748 -3.82 27.74 -6.39
C THR A 748 -3.23 26.66 -7.27
N THR A 749 -3.29 25.42 -6.79
CA THR A 749 -2.80 24.21 -7.45
C THR A 749 -4.01 23.37 -7.86
N PHE A 750 -3.92 22.71 -9.01
CA PHE A 750 -4.95 21.77 -9.45
C PHE A 750 -4.35 20.43 -9.92
N LYS A 751 -5.14 19.36 -9.82
CA LYS A 751 -4.79 18.02 -10.29
C LYS A 751 -6.03 17.36 -10.93
N SER A 752 -5.95 17.11 -12.24
CA SER A 752 -7.03 16.52 -13.03
C SER A 752 -7.00 15.00 -12.95
N LEU A 753 -8.16 14.37 -12.82
CA LEU A 753 -8.35 12.94 -13.04
C LEU A 753 -8.42 12.64 -14.56
N PRO A 754 -8.28 11.38 -14.99
CA PRO A 754 -8.41 11.05 -16.40
C PRO A 754 -9.77 11.50 -16.98
N PRO A 755 -9.83 11.89 -18.27
CA PRO A 755 -11.08 12.29 -18.88
C PRO A 755 -12.05 11.11 -18.95
N ALA A 756 -13.34 11.40 -18.95
CA ALA A 756 -14.40 10.40 -19.00
C ALA A 756 -15.54 10.84 -19.92
N GLN A 757 -16.33 9.89 -20.41
CA GLN A 757 -17.45 10.18 -21.30
C GLN A 757 -18.74 9.65 -20.69
N ASP A 758 -19.67 10.56 -20.45
CA ASP A 758 -21.02 10.29 -19.93
C ASP A 758 -22.00 10.01 -21.07
N HIS A 759 -23.04 9.25 -20.75
CA HIS A 759 -24.12 8.87 -21.64
C HIS A 759 -25.44 9.43 -21.10
N LYS A 760 -25.76 10.68 -21.45
CA LYS A 760 -26.90 11.41 -20.86
C LYS A 760 -28.28 10.91 -21.27
N ARG A 761 -28.43 10.42 -22.50
CA ARG A 761 -29.73 10.01 -23.06
C ARG A 761 -30.20 8.68 -22.46
N ILE A 762 -31.51 8.55 -22.20
CA ILE A 762 -32.08 7.36 -21.51
C ILE A 762 -32.03 6.08 -22.35
N LEU A 763 -32.21 6.15 -23.67
CA LEU A 763 -32.25 4.96 -24.55
C LEU A 763 -30.93 4.74 -25.29
N ASP A 764 -30.71 3.49 -25.68
CA ASP A 764 -29.61 3.07 -26.57
C ASP A 764 -29.60 3.90 -27.87
N GLY A 765 -28.41 4.11 -28.43
CA GLY A 765 -28.20 4.93 -29.63
C GLY A 765 -28.42 6.43 -29.39
N ASN A 766 -28.23 6.89 -28.14
CA ASN A 766 -28.41 8.28 -27.72
C ASN A 766 -29.82 8.84 -28.01
N LYS A 767 -30.87 8.04 -27.77
CA LYS A 767 -32.27 8.41 -28.00
C LYS A 767 -33.02 8.74 -26.70
N GLY A 768 -34.19 9.36 -26.84
CA GLY A 768 -35.06 9.70 -25.71
C GLY A 768 -34.61 10.94 -24.94
N PRO A 769 -35.28 11.31 -23.84
CA PRO A 769 -34.95 12.50 -23.06
C PRO A 769 -33.55 12.45 -22.41
N ASN A 770 -33.00 13.63 -22.12
CA ASN A 770 -31.80 13.77 -21.29
C ASN A 770 -32.07 13.32 -19.85
N THR A 771 -31.03 12.78 -19.23
CA THR A 771 -31.03 12.32 -17.83
C THR A 771 -29.81 12.90 -17.11
N GLY A 772 -29.67 12.59 -15.81
CA GLY A 772 -28.44 12.88 -15.08
C GLY A 772 -27.22 12.04 -15.49
N GLY A 773 -27.34 11.13 -16.47
CA GLY A 773 -26.29 10.22 -16.92
C GLY A 773 -26.66 8.75 -16.69
N MET A 774 -26.49 7.91 -17.71
CA MET A 774 -26.82 6.48 -17.72
C MET A 774 -25.58 5.56 -17.68
N GLY A 775 -24.37 6.11 -17.74
CA GLY A 775 -23.15 5.35 -17.62
C GLY A 775 -21.92 6.14 -18.10
N VAL A 776 -20.76 5.80 -17.54
CA VAL A 776 -19.51 6.52 -17.80
C VAL A 776 -18.36 5.53 -17.94
N TYR A 777 -17.46 5.76 -18.90
CA TYR A 777 -16.18 5.07 -18.96
C TYR A 777 -14.99 6.05 -18.98
N SER A 778 -13.83 5.58 -18.54
CA SER A 778 -12.59 6.35 -18.43
C SER A 778 -11.37 5.41 -18.32
N PRO A 779 -10.16 5.81 -18.77
CA PRO A 779 -9.86 6.99 -19.58
C PRO A 779 -10.46 6.89 -20.99
N LEU A 780 -10.38 7.97 -21.77
CA LEU A 780 -10.87 8.03 -23.15
C LEU A 780 -9.74 7.76 -24.14
N PRO A 781 -9.75 6.63 -24.89
CA PRO A 781 -8.68 6.31 -25.83
C PRO A 781 -8.48 7.34 -26.94
N PHE A 782 -9.53 8.08 -27.30
CA PHE A 782 -9.51 9.09 -28.36
C PHE A 782 -9.02 10.46 -27.89
N VAL A 783 -8.83 10.68 -26.58
CA VAL A 783 -8.26 11.92 -26.04
C VAL A 783 -6.76 11.72 -25.84
N THR A 784 -5.95 12.33 -26.70
CA THR A 784 -4.49 12.18 -26.62
C THR A 784 -3.90 13.01 -25.47
N PRO A 785 -2.68 12.68 -25.00
CA PRO A 785 -1.99 13.49 -24.00
C PRO A 785 -1.83 14.97 -24.41
N GLU A 786 -1.63 15.25 -25.70
CA GLU A 786 -1.53 16.61 -26.24
C GLU A 786 -2.86 17.35 -26.15
N GLN A 787 -3.97 16.70 -26.48
CA GLN A 787 -5.31 17.27 -26.30
C GLN A 787 -5.62 17.52 -24.83
N MET A 788 -5.19 16.63 -23.94
CA MET A 788 -5.32 16.82 -22.50
C MET A 788 -4.53 18.05 -22.02
N GLN A 789 -3.28 18.22 -22.47
CA GLN A 789 -2.48 19.41 -22.18
C GLN A 789 -3.11 20.69 -22.76
N GLU A 790 -3.71 20.61 -23.94
CA GLU A 790 -4.45 21.72 -24.53
C GLU A 790 -5.65 22.12 -23.66
N ILE A 791 -6.47 21.15 -23.23
CA ILE A 791 -7.59 21.37 -22.30
C ILE A 791 -7.10 22.07 -21.03
N GLU A 792 -6.01 21.58 -20.43
CA GLU A 792 -5.48 22.21 -19.22
C GLU A 792 -5.01 23.64 -19.47
N ARG A 793 -4.34 23.89 -20.59
CA ARG A 793 -3.78 25.20 -20.95
C ARG A 793 -4.84 26.24 -21.30
N VAL A 794 -5.89 25.85 -22.03
CA VAL A 794 -6.89 26.81 -22.58
C VAL A 794 -8.20 26.86 -21.80
N ILE A 795 -8.47 25.86 -20.96
CA ILE A 795 -9.70 25.80 -20.15
C ILE A 795 -9.37 25.80 -18.66
N ILE A 796 -8.70 24.78 -18.14
CA ILE A 796 -8.59 24.56 -16.69
C ILE A 796 -7.74 25.63 -16.00
N GLN A 797 -6.54 25.89 -16.52
CA GLN A 797 -5.63 26.89 -15.97
C GLN A 797 -6.23 28.31 -16.05
N PRO A 798 -6.78 28.78 -17.19
CA PRO A 798 -7.46 30.08 -17.24
C PRO A 798 -8.66 30.19 -16.29
N THR A 799 -9.42 29.11 -16.08
CA THR A 799 -10.54 29.10 -15.11
C THR A 799 -10.07 29.37 -13.69
N PHE A 800 -9.04 28.66 -13.22
CA PHE A 800 -8.50 28.93 -11.87
C PHE A 800 -7.77 30.27 -11.79
N ASN A 801 -7.17 30.75 -12.88
CA ASN A 801 -6.61 32.11 -12.95
C ASN A 801 -7.72 33.17 -12.80
N GLY A 802 -8.85 32.98 -13.46
CA GLY A 802 -10.00 33.87 -13.39
C GLY A 802 -10.56 33.95 -11.97
N PHE A 803 -10.80 32.82 -11.31
CA PHE A 803 -11.27 32.80 -9.93
C PHE A 803 -10.33 33.55 -8.97
N ARG A 804 -9.02 33.38 -9.15
CA ARG A 804 -8.01 34.13 -8.37
C ARG A 804 -8.05 35.63 -8.66
N ALA A 805 -8.21 36.02 -9.91
CA ALA A 805 -8.29 37.41 -10.32
C ALA A 805 -9.54 38.12 -9.75
N GLU A 806 -10.63 37.39 -9.52
CA GLU A 806 -11.86 37.93 -8.90
C GLU A 806 -11.84 37.93 -7.36
N GLY A 807 -10.75 37.46 -6.74
CA GLY A 807 -10.64 37.34 -5.28
C GLY A 807 -11.57 36.26 -4.69
N ARG A 808 -11.98 35.30 -5.51
CA ARG A 808 -12.90 34.20 -5.14
C ARG A 808 -12.27 32.85 -5.54
N PRO A 809 -11.12 32.47 -4.94
CA PRO A 809 -10.44 31.24 -5.31
C PRO A 809 -11.37 30.03 -5.15
N PHE A 810 -11.37 29.15 -6.15
CA PHE A 810 -12.18 27.94 -6.15
C PHE A 810 -11.42 26.82 -5.43
N THR A 811 -11.95 26.32 -4.33
CA THR A 811 -11.41 25.17 -3.59
C THR A 811 -12.41 24.01 -3.67
N GLY A 812 -11.96 22.80 -3.96
CA GLY A 812 -12.84 21.64 -4.04
C GLY A 812 -12.67 20.84 -5.34
N MET A 813 -13.79 20.36 -5.88
CA MET A 813 -13.84 19.60 -7.12
C MET A 813 -14.52 20.43 -8.19
N LEU A 814 -13.79 20.80 -9.24
CA LEU A 814 -14.36 21.38 -10.45
C LEU A 814 -14.60 20.28 -11.47
N PHE A 815 -15.86 20.06 -11.82
CA PHE A 815 -16.26 19.24 -12.95
C PHE A 815 -16.41 20.17 -14.15
N THR A 816 -15.74 19.84 -15.26
CA THR A 816 -15.88 20.56 -16.53
C THR A 816 -16.44 19.65 -17.61
N GLY A 817 -17.61 19.99 -18.16
CA GLY A 817 -18.12 19.37 -19.38
C GLY A 817 -17.50 20.06 -20.59
N ILE A 818 -16.89 19.29 -21.50
CA ILE A 818 -16.14 19.79 -22.64
C ILE A 818 -16.63 19.10 -23.90
N MET A 819 -16.89 19.87 -24.94
CA MET A 819 -17.09 19.36 -26.30
C MET A 819 -15.76 19.39 -27.05
N MET A 820 -15.33 18.23 -27.54
CA MET A 820 -14.18 18.10 -28.43
C MET A 820 -14.62 18.37 -29.87
N THR A 821 -14.52 19.63 -30.30
CA THR A 821 -14.93 20.07 -31.64
C THR A 821 -13.76 19.98 -32.63
N ALA A 822 -14.06 20.04 -33.94
CA ALA A 822 -13.04 20.16 -34.98
C ALA A 822 -12.15 21.42 -34.86
N LYS A 823 -12.58 22.44 -34.10
CA LYS A 823 -11.84 23.69 -33.86
C LYS A 823 -11.13 23.72 -32.51
N GLY A 824 -11.10 22.60 -31.77
CA GLY A 824 -10.52 22.48 -30.43
C GLY A 824 -11.57 22.30 -29.32
N PRO A 825 -11.11 22.14 -28.06
CA PRO A 825 -11.98 21.90 -26.92
C PRO A 825 -12.77 23.17 -26.54
N LYS A 826 -14.08 23.02 -26.33
CA LYS A 826 -14.98 24.10 -25.84
C LYS A 826 -15.74 23.64 -24.62
N VAL A 827 -15.82 24.49 -23.60
CA VAL A 827 -16.59 24.24 -22.37
C VAL A 827 -18.09 24.28 -22.68
N LEU A 828 -18.81 23.24 -22.26
CA LEU A 828 -20.27 23.15 -22.27
C LEU A 828 -20.88 23.73 -21.00
N GLU A 829 -20.33 23.34 -19.85
CA GLU A 829 -20.78 23.73 -18.52
C GLU A 829 -19.72 23.45 -17.44
N TYR A 830 -19.86 24.13 -16.31
CA TYR A 830 -19.13 23.83 -15.08
C TYR A 830 -20.09 23.29 -14.04
N ASN A 831 -19.64 22.30 -13.28
CA ASN A 831 -20.28 21.87 -12.05
C ASN A 831 -19.24 21.98 -10.92
N ALA A 832 -19.66 22.49 -9.76
CA ALA A 832 -18.81 22.90 -8.66
C ALA A 832 -18.62 21.79 -7.60
N ARG A 833 -18.88 20.53 -8.01
CA ARG A 833 -18.85 19.33 -7.17
C ARG A 833 -18.48 18.10 -8.01
N PHE A 834 -18.40 16.95 -7.34
CA PHE A 834 -18.20 15.65 -7.98
C PHE A 834 -19.34 15.27 -8.96
N GLY A 835 -19.00 14.60 -10.07
CA GLY A 835 -19.97 14.10 -11.07
C GLY A 835 -20.76 12.88 -10.60
N ASP A 836 -21.96 12.66 -11.15
CA ASP A 836 -22.74 11.44 -10.92
C ASP A 836 -23.40 11.04 -12.26
N PRO A 837 -22.86 10.04 -13.00
CA PRO A 837 -22.16 8.87 -12.48
C PRO A 837 -20.63 8.83 -12.66
N GLU A 838 -19.98 9.95 -12.95
CA GLU A 838 -18.53 10.00 -13.24
C GLU A 838 -17.68 9.57 -12.03
N THR A 839 -18.09 9.96 -10.82
CA THR A 839 -17.33 9.67 -9.59
C THR A 839 -17.19 8.17 -9.36
N GLN A 840 -18.22 7.39 -9.67
CA GLN A 840 -18.25 5.95 -9.51
C GLN A 840 -17.17 5.27 -10.35
N THR A 841 -16.98 5.74 -11.60
CA THR A 841 -15.89 5.29 -12.46
C THR A 841 -14.52 5.73 -11.91
N MET A 842 -14.41 6.99 -11.46
CA MET A 842 -13.15 7.50 -10.93
C MET A 842 -12.69 6.79 -9.67
N MET A 843 -13.60 6.44 -8.76
CA MET A 843 -13.25 5.72 -7.53
C MET A 843 -12.66 4.34 -7.81
N MET A 844 -13.09 3.68 -8.89
CA MET A 844 -12.51 2.41 -9.35
C MET A 844 -11.10 2.57 -9.94
N LEU A 845 -10.80 3.75 -10.49
CA LEU A 845 -9.50 4.06 -11.07
C LEU A 845 -8.49 4.56 -10.02
N LEU A 846 -8.90 4.97 -8.82
CA LEU A 846 -7.95 5.29 -7.75
C LEU A 846 -7.36 4.02 -7.16
N VAL A 847 -6.04 3.98 -6.96
CA VAL A 847 -5.38 2.82 -6.33
C VAL A 847 -6.02 2.51 -4.95
N PRO A 848 -6.11 1.24 -4.53
CA PRO A 848 -6.80 0.87 -3.29
C PRO A 848 -6.34 1.65 -2.05
N GLU A 849 -5.04 1.95 -1.95
CA GLU A 849 -4.44 2.65 -0.81
C GLU A 849 -4.48 4.19 -0.90
N CYS A 850 -5.18 4.74 -1.91
CA CYS A 850 -5.31 6.19 -2.08
C CYS A 850 -6.02 6.81 -0.86
N ASP A 851 -5.34 7.71 -0.16
CA ASP A 851 -5.89 8.48 0.95
C ASP A 851 -6.74 9.64 0.42
N LEU A 852 -7.96 9.33 -0.04
CA LEU A 852 -8.89 10.33 -0.57
C LEU A 852 -9.15 11.42 0.46
N ALA A 853 -9.37 11.08 1.73
CA ALA A 853 -9.58 12.07 2.79
C ALA A 853 -8.37 13.01 2.96
N GLY A 854 -7.14 12.48 2.83
CA GLY A 854 -5.92 13.28 2.80
C GLY A 854 -5.89 14.28 1.63
N ILE A 855 -6.30 13.86 0.44
CA ILE A 855 -6.40 14.73 -0.75
C ILE A 855 -7.44 15.84 -0.54
N LEU A 856 -8.65 15.48 -0.10
CA LEU A 856 -9.71 16.46 0.15
C LEU A 856 -9.30 17.48 1.23
N LEU A 857 -8.66 17.00 2.30
CA LEU A 857 -8.16 17.87 3.37
C LEU A 857 -7.01 18.76 2.89
N ALA A 858 -6.14 18.27 2.00
CA ALA A 858 -5.08 19.08 1.39
C ALA A 858 -5.66 20.21 0.53
N CYS A 859 -6.74 19.95 -0.22
CA CYS A 859 -7.49 21.00 -0.93
C CYS A 859 -8.00 22.06 0.03
N CYS A 860 -8.65 21.66 1.13
CA CYS A 860 -9.18 22.59 2.13
C CYS A 860 -8.09 23.42 2.83
N LYS A 861 -6.83 22.98 2.78
CA LYS A 861 -5.70 23.59 3.50
C LYS A 861 -4.71 24.32 2.59
N GLY A 862 -4.95 24.41 1.28
CA GLY A 862 -3.99 25.04 0.36
C GLY A 862 -2.69 24.25 0.22
N LYS A 863 -2.76 22.91 0.25
CA LYS A 863 -1.60 22.01 0.23
C LYS A 863 -1.70 20.90 -0.82
N LEU A 864 -2.47 21.11 -1.89
CA LEU A 864 -2.67 20.07 -2.91
C LEU A 864 -1.37 19.73 -3.66
N ASP A 865 -0.44 20.67 -3.73
CA ASP A 865 0.92 20.47 -4.25
C ASP A 865 1.65 19.33 -3.51
N THR A 866 1.45 19.19 -2.20
CA THR A 866 2.14 18.21 -1.34
C THR A 866 1.61 16.77 -1.43
N VAL A 867 0.47 16.51 -2.09
CA VAL A 867 -0.17 15.17 -2.15
C VAL A 867 -0.26 14.64 -3.58
N SER A 868 0.02 13.36 -3.82
CA SER A 868 -0.16 12.73 -5.13
C SER A 868 -1.54 12.09 -5.27
N ILE A 869 -2.06 12.01 -6.50
CA ILE A 869 -3.33 11.34 -6.80
C ILE A 869 -3.02 10.12 -7.68
N PRO A 870 -2.71 8.96 -7.08
CA PRO A 870 -2.35 7.76 -7.82
C PRO A 870 -3.57 7.12 -8.50
N VAL A 871 -3.47 6.96 -9.82
CA VAL A 871 -4.49 6.34 -10.67
C VAL A 871 -3.95 5.00 -11.21
N LEU A 872 -4.79 3.96 -11.20
CA LEU A 872 -4.51 2.64 -11.76
C LEU A 872 -4.43 2.69 -13.28
N PRO A 873 -3.49 1.96 -13.91
CA PRO A 873 -3.48 1.78 -15.35
C PRO A 873 -4.56 0.79 -15.77
N GLY A 874 -5.49 1.22 -16.60
CA GLY A 874 -6.61 0.40 -17.09
C GLY A 874 -7.82 1.27 -17.35
N PHE A 875 -8.99 0.65 -17.39
CA PHE A 875 -10.27 1.30 -17.66
C PHE A 875 -11.26 1.03 -16.54
N GLY A 876 -11.99 2.08 -16.17
CA GLY A 876 -13.20 2.00 -15.37
C GLY A 876 -14.40 2.19 -16.30
N CYS A 877 -15.45 1.42 -16.06
CA CYS A 877 -16.75 1.60 -16.71
C CYS A 877 -17.85 1.44 -15.67
N ASN A 878 -18.88 2.28 -15.72
CA ASN A 878 -20.09 2.05 -14.94
C ASN A 878 -21.36 2.15 -15.78
N VAL A 879 -22.33 1.32 -15.41
CA VAL A 879 -23.67 1.27 -16.00
C VAL A 879 -24.69 1.65 -14.92
N VAL A 880 -25.53 2.64 -15.21
CA VAL A 880 -26.61 3.04 -14.32
C VAL A 880 -27.83 2.15 -14.54
N VAL A 881 -28.35 1.65 -13.44
CA VAL A 881 -29.60 0.89 -13.37
C VAL A 881 -30.68 1.80 -12.80
N ALA A 882 -31.74 2.03 -13.57
CA ALA A 882 -32.84 2.93 -13.27
C ALA A 882 -34.16 2.19 -13.03
N ALA A 883 -35.09 2.87 -12.36
CA ALA A 883 -36.47 2.45 -12.20
C ALA A 883 -37.25 2.67 -13.51
N GLY A 884 -38.18 1.77 -13.82
CA GLY A 884 -39.02 1.87 -15.01
C GLY A 884 -39.80 3.17 -15.02
N GLY A 885 -39.75 3.89 -16.15
CA GLY A 885 -40.37 5.21 -16.33
C GLY A 885 -39.45 6.41 -16.06
N TYR A 886 -38.26 6.21 -15.48
CA TYR A 886 -37.24 7.28 -15.41
C TYR A 886 -36.82 7.70 -16.85
N PRO A 887 -36.66 9.01 -17.15
CA PRO A 887 -36.60 10.17 -16.25
C PRO A 887 -37.93 10.87 -15.93
N GLU A 888 -39.05 10.32 -16.39
CA GLU A 888 -40.40 10.83 -16.14
C GLU A 888 -40.94 10.30 -14.80
N SER A 889 -42.19 9.83 -14.76
CA SER A 889 -42.80 9.23 -13.57
C SER A 889 -42.37 7.77 -13.41
N TYR A 890 -41.89 7.41 -12.22
CA TYR A 890 -41.41 6.06 -11.90
C TYR A 890 -41.94 5.59 -10.55
N SER A 891 -42.05 4.27 -10.36
CA SER A 891 -42.46 3.67 -9.08
C SER A 891 -41.32 3.68 -8.05
N LYS A 892 -41.70 3.71 -6.77
CA LYS A 892 -40.81 3.50 -5.61
C LYS A 892 -41.38 2.37 -4.75
N GLY A 893 -40.53 1.77 -3.93
CA GLY A 893 -40.90 0.70 -3.00
C GLY A 893 -40.84 -0.71 -3.59
N ASP A 894 -40.37 -0.86 -4.83
CA ASP A 894 -40.17 -2.17 -5.45
C ASP A 894 -39.05 -2.92 -4.72
N ILE A 895 -39.31 -4.19 -4.38
CA ILE A 895 -38.34 -5.04 -3.67
C ILE A 895 -37.14 -5.31 -4.59
N ILE A 896 -35.94 -5.12 -4.05
CA ILE A 896 -34.69 -5.39 -4.74
C ILE A 896 -34.09 -6.70 -4.23
N THR A 897 -33.81 -7.60 -5.16
CA THR A 897 -33.02 -8.81 -4.92
C THR A 897 -31.62 -8.61 -5.48
N MET A 898 -30.59 -8.96 -4.70
CA MET A 898 -29.20 -8.91 -5.12
C MET A 898 -28.53 -10.26 -4.88
N THR A 899 -27.71 -10.69 -5.83
CA THR A 899 -26.82 -11.86 -5.69
C THR A 899 -25.35 -11.41 -5.61
N LEU A 900 -24.43 -12.36 -5.46
CA LEU A 900 -23.00 -12.06 -5.51
C LEU A 900 -22.61 -11.64 -6.93
N TRP A 901 -21.84 -10.56 -7.05
CA TRP A 901 -21.27 -10.08 -8.31
C TRP A 901 -19.78 -10.48 -8.45
N PRO A 902 -19.23 -10.48 -9.68
CA PRO A 902 -17.85 -10.87 -9.93
C PRO A 902 -16.80 -10.00 -9.24
N TYR A 903 -15.59 -10.54 -9.06
CA TYR A 903 -14.42 -9.74 -8.64
C TYR A 903 -14.13 -8.62 -9.64
N GLY A 904 -13.76 -7.44 -9.15
CA GLY A 904 -13.53 -6.25 -9.97
C GLY A 904 -14.77 -5.41 -10.25
N VAL A 905 -15.95 -5.82 -9.76
CA VAL A 905 -17.21 -5.06 -9.79
C VAL A 905 -17.51 -4.47 -8.41
N GLN A 906 -18.01 -3.24 -8.39
CA GLN A 906 -18.61 -2.60 -7.22
C GLN A 906 -19.98 -2.04 -7.59
N VAL A 907 -21.01 -2.42 -6.82
CA VAL A 907 -22.36 -1.91 -6.97
C VAL A 907 -22.56 -0.73 -6.02
N PHE A 908 -22.70 0.48 -6.57
CA PHE A 908 -23.00 1.68 -5.79
C PHE A 908 -24.50 1.97 -5.81
N HIS A 909 -25.08 2.06 -4.63
CA HIS A 909 -26.49 2.41 -4.47
C HIS A 909 -26.71 3.91 -4.64
N ALA A 910 -27.75 4.28 -5.39
CA ALA A 910 -28.31 5.63 -5.46
C ALA A 910 -29.66 5.66 -4.74
N GLY A 911 -30.76 5.62 -5.49
CA GLY A 911 -32.13 5.60 -4.99
C GLY A 911 -32.53 4.26 -4.40
N THR A 912 -31.92 3.85 -3.29
CA THR A 912 -32.32 2.67 -2.52
C THR A 912 -32.50 2.99 -1.04
N GLU A 913 -33.40 2.27 -0.40
CA GLU A 913 -33.61 2.33 1.05
C GLU A 913 -33.82 0.95 1.64
N ARG A 914 -33.54 0.80 2.93
CA ARG A 914 -33.90 -0.40 3.69
C ARG A 914 -35.10 -0.07 4.55
N ASP A 915 -36.10 -0.95 4.53
CA ASP A 915 -37.24 -0.83 5.42
C ASP A 915 -36.92 -1.30 6.85
N LYS A 916 -37.91 -1.25 7.75
CA LYS A 916 -37.77 -1.66 9.16
C LYS A 916 -37.36 -3.12 9.33
N ASN A 917 -37.60 -3.97 8.33
CA ASN A 917 -37.26 -5.39 8.33
C ASN A 917 -35.90 -5.65 7.65
N GLY A 918 -35.19 -4.60 7.23
CA GLY A 918 -33.91 -4.68 6.53
C GLY A 918 -34.02 -4.98 5.03
N GLN A 919 -35.24 -5.06 4.47
CA GLN A 919 -35.46 -5.36 3.05
C GLN A 919 -35.11 -4.14 2.19
N LEU A 920 -34.32 -4.37 1.13
CA LEU A 920 -33.88 -3.32 0.22
C LEU A 920 -34.97 -3.00 -0.81
N LYS A 921 -35.27 -1.72 -1.01
CA LYS A 921 -36.32 -1.22 -1.93
C LYS A 921 -35.84 -0.06 -2.79
N THR A 922 -36.48 0.13 -3.95
CA THR A 922 -36.27 1.31 -4.80
C THR A 922 -36.80 2.58 -4.11
N ALA A 923 -36.07 3.69 -4.20
CA ALA A 923 -36.40 4.96 -3.56
C ALA A 923 -36.15 6.20 -4.45
N GLY A 924 -35.62 6.01 -5.66
CA GLY A 924 -35.31 7.08 -6.61
C GLY A 924 -35.22 6.57 -8.05
N GLY A 925 -35.15 7.51 -9.00
CA GLY A 925 -35.17 7.21 -10.44
C GLY A 925 -33.93 6.42 -10.89
N ARG A 926 -32.73 6.91 -10.57
CA ARG A 926 -31.50 6.11 -10.65
C ARG A 926 -31.36 5.29 -9.39
N VAL A 927 -31.27 3.98 -9.51
CA VAL A 927 -31.29 3.03 -8.38
C VAL A 927 -29.89 2.55 -8.04
N PHE A 928 -29.10 2.17 -9.04
CA PHE A 928 -27.70 1.75 -8.86
C PHE A 928 -26.79 2.35 -9.94
N ALA A 929 -25.50 2.42 -9.64
CA ALA A 929 -24.42 2.53 -10.60
C ALA A 929 -23.49 1.33 -10.40
N VAL A 930 -23.42 0.45 -11.39
CA VAL A 930 -22.59 -0.76 -11.35
C VAL A 930 -21.28 -0.45 -12.03
N ALA A 931 -20.23 -0.27 -11.23
CA ALA A 931 -18.91 0.10 -11.72
C ALA A 931 -17.98 -1.11 -11.75
N ALA A 932 -17.10 -1.16 -12.74
CA ALA A 932 -16.09 -2.19 -12.89
C ALA A 932 -14.76 -1.58 -13.31
N TYR A 933 -13.68 -2.25 -12.92
CA TYR A 933 -12.32 -1.96 -13.38
C TYR A 933 -11.76 -3.17 -14.11
N ALA A 934 -11.10 -2.93 -15.25
CA ALA A 934 -10.32 -3.95 -15.95
C ALA A 934 -9.14 -3.34 -16.71
N PRO A 935 -8.13 -4.13 -17.10
CA PRO A 935 -7.00 -3.66 -17.90
C PRO A 935 -7.37 -3.12 -19.29
N SER A 936 -8.48 -3.57 -19.88
CA SER A 936 -8.98 -3.11 -21.19
C SER A 936 -10.40 -2.55 -21.09
N LEU A 937 -10.78 -1.68 -22.04
CA LEU A 937 -12.10 -1.07 -22.08
C LEU A 937 -13.20 -2.12 -22.33
N GLU A 938 -13.01 -3.03 -23.30
CA GLU A 938 -13.91 -4.16 -23.55
C GLU A 938 -14.20 -4.96 -22.27
N GLU A 939 -13.15 -5.31 -21.53
CA GLU A 939 -13.30 -6.11 -20.32
C GLU A 939 -14.03 -5.34 -19.22
N ALA A 940 -13.72 -4.05 -19.04
CA ALA A 940 -14.38 -3.21 -18.04
C ALA A 940 -15.88 -3.08 -18.33
N VAL A 941 -16.24 -2.87 -19.61
CA VAL A 941 -17.63 -2.81 -20.07
C VAL A 941 -18.33 -4.16 -19.86
N SER A 942 -17.73 -5.27 -20.33
CA SER A 942 -18.28 -6.61 -20.16
C SER A 942 -18.50 -6.95 -18.69
N LEU A 943 -17.55 -6.59 -17.82
CA LEU A 943 -17.60 -6.86 -16.40
C LEU A 943 -18.66 -6.01 -15.69
N ALA A 944 -18.83 -4.74 -16.08
CA ALA A 944 -19.90 -3.89 -15.56
C ALA A 944 -21.29 -4.47 -15.89
N TYR A 945 -21.51 -4.94 -17.12
CA TYR A 945 -22.77 -5.59 -17.51
C TYR A 945 -23.02 -6.90 -16.75
N LYS A 946 -21.99 -7.75 -16.56
CA LYS A 946 -22.11 -8.94 -15.69
C LYS A 946 -22.45 -8.58 -14.24
N GLY A 947 -22.00 -7.41 -13.78
CA GLY A 947 -22.40 -6.87 -12.49
C GLY A 947 -23.89 -6.51 -12.42
N VAL A 948 -24.45 -5.96 -13.51
CA VAL A 948 -25.88 -5.63 -13.59
C VAL A 948 -26.75 -6.88 -13.44
N ASP A 949 -26.31 -8.04 -13.96
CA ASP A 949 -27.02 -9.32 -13.83
C ASP A 949 -27.23 -9.76 -12.37
N SER A 950 -26.45 -9.20 -11.43
CA SER A 950 -26.60 -9.48 -10.00
C SER A 950 -27.76 -8.74 -9.33
N ILE A 951 -28.47 -7.87 -10.06
CA ILE A 951 -29.52 -7.00 -9.52
C ILE A 951 -30.85 -7.33 -10.20
N GLN A 952 -31.92 -7.47 -9.42
CA GLN A 952 -33.27 -7.59 -9.93
C GLN A 952 -34.26 -6.77 -9.11
N PHE A 953 -35.13 -6.03 -9.80
CA PHE A 953 -36.34 -5.44 -9.25
C PHE A 953 -37.34 -5.17 -10.39
N LYS A 954 -38.60 -4.94 -10.02
CA LYS A 954 -39.67 -4.73 -11.00
C LYS A 954 -39.40 -3.49 -11.86
N GLY A 955 -39.47 -3.65 -13.18
CA GLY A 955 -39.30 -2.53 -14.12
C GLY A 955 -37.87 -2.00 -14.24
N MET A 956 -36.87 -2.76 -13.78
CA MET A 956 -35.45 -2.41 -13.93
C MET A 956 -35.09 -2.11 -15.39
N PHE A 957 -34.40 -0.98 -15.61
CA PHE A 957 -33.96 -0.53 -16.93
C PHE A 957 -32.51 -0.03 -16.90
N TYR A 958 -31.73 -0.32 -17.95
CA TYR A 958 -30.37 0.17 -18.15
C TYR A 958 -30.04 0.16 -19.65
N ARG A 959 -29.13 1.04 -20.07
CA ARG A 959 -28.63 1.05 -21.46
C ARG A 959 -27.71 -0.13 -21.71
N LYS A 960 -27.68 -0.62 -22.95
CA LYS A 960 -26.86 -1.77 -23.39
C LYS A 960 -25.67 -1.39 -24.25
N ASP A 961 -25.48 -0.10 -24.50
CA ASP A 961 -24.50 0.45 -25.43
C ASP A 961 -23.51 1.42 -24.78
N ILE A 962 -23.37 1.41 -23.45
CA ILE A 962 -22.34 2.20 -22.76
C ILE A 962 -20.96 1.86 -23.34
N ALA A 963 -20.24 2.89 -23.80
CA ALA A 963 -18.94 2.83 -24.49
C ALA A 963 -18.93 2.18 -25.88
N SER A 964 -20.08 1.82 -26.48
CA SER A 964 -20.14 1.10 -27.77
C SER A 964 -19.38 1.80 -28.91
N ARG A 965 -19.48 3.12 -29.00
CA ARG A 965 -18.77 3.93 -30.02
C ARG A 965 -17.25 3.83 -29.88
N ALA A 966 -16.73 3.78 -28.65
CA ALA A 966 -15.30 3.63 -28.39
C ALA A 966 -14.78 2.22 -28.70
N LEU A 967 -15.67 1.22 -28.68
CA LEU A 967 -15.38 -0.18 -29.02
C LEU A 967 -15.54 -0.50 -30.51
N GLY A 968 -15.86 0.50 -31.35
CA GLY A 968 -16.05 0.30 -32.80
C GLY A 968 -17.40 -0.31 -33.19
N GLY A 969 -18.39 -0.31 -32.30
CA GLY A 969 -19.76 -0.69 -32.64
C GLY A 969 -20.47 0.44 -33.39
N CYS A 970 -20.78 0.22 -34.68
CA CYS A 970 -21.70 1.04 -35.47
C CYS A 970 -23.17 0.70 -35.18
#